data_AF-A0A966V4N1-F1
#
_entry.id   AF-A0A966V4N1-F1
#
_cell.length_a   1.000
_cell.length_b   1.000
_cell.length_c   1.000
_cell.angle_alpha   90.00
_cell.angle_beta   90.00
_cell.angle_gamma   90.00
#
_symmetry.space_group_name_H-M   'P 1'
#
loop_
_entity.id
_entity.type
_entity.pdbx_description
1 polymer ?
#
loop_
_entity_poly.entity_id
_entity_poly.type
_entity_poly.pdbx_seq_one_letter_code
_entity_poly.pdbx_strand_id
1 'polypeptide(L)'
;MLPPGGELKLIARWGDYTKLGEASSPDAALSSSREDQIWKREGRQEAMPLSHAEIISTKGLGHQEWPNSRGLKLHWHCRPAPDHQGYVAGTVAVTLFFTNERREGRKQAATLVERDQDSAFQAELELQCPQGFVPRLDPQANRDGGDWDQAVNALQYRDAKEYGVGHNVGVEVELGPDGGCSRLRTTWIPQATVEKVAPREDVGCELGMEALDKAATEGFSAVRQALIPLVERYESWIQEQAKVAGLKPHQQETAAHLLENASRHAKRIERGIEALAEDDIREAFAIANRVMAAAAWQRFAVMKGKAIHDPTIRPPAWRPFQLAFVLMNLVGIARPDDPKRERDAVDLLFFPTGGGKTEAYLGLAAFTLVMRRLRHGGSHQAGGLSVLMRYTLRLLTLDQLSRASTLVCALELERQRQPKKLGSWPFEIGLWVGQAGTPNRMGKKGDNNEATARIRVLKYIDNKDDRKPIPIDTCPWCGVEFGKRSLDDLNPSRNRGDVFKLLRGGRVDGDNPDELRVACLNRNCDFRGTSKESFLPLVAVDDMIYSRLPAFLIATVDKFASLPWEGRTGKLFGKATHVVDGQGYYGPADGEDATRGVRLGDRLDPPDLVIQDELHLISGPLGSMAGLYEAVIDELCSR
;
A
#
# COMPACT_ATOMS: atom_id res chain seq x y z
N MET A 1 -3.85 -22.62 28.81
CA MET A 1 -3.77 -22.92 30.27
C MET A 1 -4.45 -24.25 30.54
N LEU A 2 -4.05 -25.00 31.57
CA LEU A 2 -4.66 -26.28 31.92
C LEU A 2 -5.61 -26.12 33.12
N PRO A 3 -6.89 -26.55 33.02
CA PRO A 3 -7.82 -26.45 34.14
C PRO A 3 -7.44 -27.41 35.28
N PRO A 4 -8.03 -27.22 36.48
CA PRO A 4 -7.93 -28.19 37.57
C PRO A 4 -8.37 -29.58 37.10
N GLY A 5 -7.53 -30.59 37.31
CA GLY A 5 -7.82 -31.97 36.87
C GLY A 5 -7.80 -32.17 35.35
N GLY A 6 -7.23 -31.22 34.58
CA GLY A 6 -7.08 -31.35 33.14
C GLY A 6 -6.05 -32.42 32.78
N GLU A 7 -6.49 -33.49 32.14
CA GLU A 7 -5.64 -34.59 31.69
C GLU A 7 -5.14 -34.32 30.27
N LEU A 8 -3.86 -34.58 29.99
CA LEU A 8 -3.28 -34.39 28.67
C LEU A 8 -3.01 -35.72 27.99
N LYS A 9 -3.46 -35.83 26.75
CA LYS A 9 -2.97 -36.82 25.79
C LYS A 9 -2.10 -36.09 24.78
N LEU A 10 -0.83 -36.45 24.76
CA LEU A 10 0.18 -35.82 23.92
C LEU A 10 0.46 -36.71 22.73
N ILE A 11 0.53 -36.14 21.54
CA ILE A 11 0.86 -36.85 20.30
C ILE A 11 2.03 -36.10 19.65
N ALA A 12 3.17 -36.76 19.50
CA ALA A 12 4.30 -36.22 18.77
C ALA A 12 4.39 -36.87 17.39
N ARG A 13 4.61 -36.06 16.35
CA ARG A 13 4.90 -36.50 14.99
C ARG A 13 6.23 -35.94 14.55
N TRP A 14 7.03 -36.73 13.84
CA TRP A 14 8.28 -36.27 13.26
C TRP A 14 8.67 -37.14 12.04
N GLY A 15 9.60 -36.66 11.24
CA GLY A 15 10.25 -37.42 10.19
C GLY A 15 11.67 -37.79 10.60
N ASP A 16 11.99 -39.07 10.54
CA ASP A 16 13.37 -39.54 10.56
C ASP A 16 13.83 -39.72 9.10
N TYR A 17 15.05 -39.27 8.79
CA TYR A 17 15.63 -39.43 7.47
C TYR A 17 16.74 -40.47 7.54
N THR A 18 16.68 -41.47 6.67
CA THR A 18 17.73 -42.47 6.51
C THR A 18 18.34 -42.33 5.12
N LYS A 19 19.67 -42.35 5.05
CA LYS A 19 20.36 -42.36 3.76
C LYS A 19 20.23 -43.75 3.16
N LEU A 20 19.74 -43.83 1.94
CA LEU A 20 19.85 -45.06 1.16
C LEU A 20 21.26 -45.10 0.56
N GLY A 21 21.98 -46.20 0.71
CA GLY A 21 23.26 -46.40 0.03
C GLY A 21 23.08 -46.31 -1.49
N GLU A 22 24.17 -46.12 -2.24
CA GLU A 22 24.18 -46.05 -3.70
C GLU A 22 23.43 -47.26 -4.32
N ALA A 23 22.14 -47.08 -4.58
CA ALA A 23 21.38 -47.99 -5.39
C ALA A 23 21.68 -47.59 -6.83
N SER A 24 22.29 -48.52 -7.57
CA SER A 24 22.46 -48.53 -9.00
C SER A 24 21.15 -48.22 -9.72
N SER A 25 20.87 -46.93 -9.91
CA SER A 25 19.83 -46.43 -10.79
C SER A 25 20.36 -46.44 -12.23
N PRO A 26 19.64 -47.03 -13.21
CA PRO A 26 20.05 -47.04 -14.62
C PRO A 26 20.13 -45.65 -15.28
N ASP A 27 19.63 -44.60 -14.63
CA ASP A 27 19.52 -43.25 -15.22
C ASP A 27 20.66 -42.29 -14.83
N ALA A 28 21.74 -42.79 -14.23
CA ALA A 28 22.89 -41.98 -13.76
C ALA A 28 23.84 -41.47 -14.88
N ALA A 29 23.35 -41.20 -16.08
CA ALA A 29 24.19 -40.75 -17.21
C ALA A 29 24.20 -39.23 -17.47
N LEU A 30 23.50 -38.42 -16.67
CA LEU A 30 23.32 -36.99 -16.96
C LEU A 30 23.34 -36.10 -15.69
N SER A 31 24.42 -36.10 -14.91
CA SER A 31 24.68 -35.00 -13.96
C SER A 31 26.11 -35.06 -13.40
N SER A 32 26.92 -34.06 -13.71
CA SER A 32 28.27 -33.88 -13.23
C SER A 32 28.35 -32.77 -12.17
N SER A 33 27.72 -32.94 -11.01
CA SER A 33 28.05 -32.16 -9.79
C SER A 33 27.24 -32.64 -8.57
N ARG A 34 27.96 -33.08 -7.50
CA ARG A 34 27.47 -33.67 -6.23
C ARG A 34 26.69 -34.97 -6.41
N GLU A 35 27.22 -36.07 -5.86
CA GLU A 35 26.51 -37.33 -5.69
C GLU A 35 25.07 -37.07 -5.21
N ASP A 36 24.07 -37.45 -6.01
CA ASP A 36 22.66 -37.39 -5.63
C ASP A 36 22.43 -38.41 -4.51
N GLN A 37 22.65 -37.97 -3.27
CA GLN A 37 22.38 -38.76 -2.09
C GLN A 37 20.87 -38.99 -2.02
N ILE A 38 20.44 -40.24 -2.19
CA ILE A 38 19.03 -40.61 -2.09
C ILE A 38 18.68 -40.78 -0.62
N TRP A 39 17.73 -39.99 -0.14
CA TRP A 39 17.24 -40.04 1.24
C TRP A 39 15.82 -40.59 1.29
N LYS A 40 15.55 -41.45 2.27
CA LYS A 40 14.20 -41.94 2.59
C LYS A 40 13.71 -41.26 3.85
N ARG A 41 12.51 -40.65 3.77
CA ARG A 41 11.81 -40.12 4.94
C ARG A 41 10.88 -41.18 5.51
N GLU A 42 10.98 -41.44 6.82
CA GLU A 42 10.05 -42.26 7.57
C GLU A 42 9.26 -41.38 8.54
N GLY A 43 7.96 -41.25 8.29
CA GLY A 43 7.05 -40.57 9.21
C GLY A 43 6.84 -41.40 10.47
N ARG A 44 7.01 -40.79 11.63
CA ARG A 44 6.79 -41.39 12.95
C ARG A 44 5.70 -40.62 13.67
N GLN A 45 4.91 -41.35 14.46
CA GLN A 45 3.89 -40.79 15.33
C GLN A 45 3.83 -41.63 16.59
N GLU A 46 3.88 -40.98 17.74
CA GLU A 46 3.80 -41.62 19.05
C GLU A 46 2.89 -40.81 19.97
N ALA A 47 2.26 -41.49 20.92
CA ALA A 47 1.35 -40.87 21.87
C ALA A 47 1.69 -41.29 23.29
N MET A 48 1.54 -40.36 24.24
CA MET A 48 1.64 -40.66 25.67
C MET A 48 0.65 -39.83 26.49
N PRO A 49 0.11 -40.38 27.58
CA PRO A 49 -0.64 -39.59 28.56
C PRO A 49 0.32 -38.79 29.45
N LEU A 50 -0.14 -37.64 29.94
CA LEU A 50 0.49 -36.87 30.99
C LEU A 50 -0.61 -36.35 31.92
N SER A 51 -0.66 -36.90 33.14
CA SER A 51 -1.75 -36.63 34.06
C SER A 51 -1.62 -35.29 34.78
N HIS A 52 -2.74 -34.72 35.23
CA HIS A 52 -2.71 -33.48 35.98
C HIS A 52 -1.88 -33.60 37.26
N ALA A 53 -1.98 -34.75 37.94
CA ALA A 53 -1.23 -35.04 39.16
C ALA A 53 0.29 -35.08 38.92
N GLU A 54 0.75 -35.66 37.80
CA GLU A 54 2.17 -35.66 37.41
C GLU A 54 2.67 -34.25 37.11
N ILE A 55 1.88 -33.46 36.38
CA ILE A 55 2.23 -32.08 36.03
C ILE A 55 2.44 -31.24 37.29
N ILE A 56 1.50 -31.27 38.25
CA ILE A 56 1.55 -30.40 39.45
C ILE A 56 2.49 -30.90 40.54
N SER A 57 2.76 -32.21 40.61
CA SER A 57 3.67 -32.79 41.61
C SER A 57 5.15 -32.61 41.25
N THR A 58 5.44 -32.33 39.97
CA THR A 58 6.79 -32.10 39.48
C THR A 58 7.37 -30.81 40.06
N LYS A 59 8.45 -30.92 40.84
CA LYS A 59 9.26 -29.77 41.27
C LYS A 59 10.38 -29.52 40.25
N GLY A 60 10.34 -28.39 39.55
CA GLY A 60 11.32 -28.03 38.52
C GLY A 60 10.92 -28.53 37.13
N LEU A 61 11.89 -29.04 36.35
CA LEU A 61 11.65 -29.51 34.98
C LEU A 61 11.40 -31.02 34.98
N GLY A 62 10.15 -31.41 34.72
CA GLY A 62 9.76 -32.81 34.50
C GLY A 62 10.18 -33.26 33.10
N HIS A 63 10.42 -34.55 32.93
CA HIS A 63 10.78 -35.11 31.63
C HIS A 63 10.31 -36.55 31.45
N GLN A 64 10.05 -36.91 30.19
CA GLN A 64 9.68 -38.26 29.77
C GLN A 64 10.16 -38.50 28.35
N GLU A 65 10.67 -39.70 28.07
CA GLU A 65 11.09 -40.08 26.73
C GLU A 65 9.90 -40.55 25.89
N TRP A 66 9.86 -40.11 24.62
CA TRP A 66 8.84 -40.58 23.68
C TRP A 66 9.12 -42.04 23.31
N PRO A 67 8.09 -42.92 23.28
CA PRO A 67 8.26 -44.30 22.83
C PRO A 67 8.92 -44.37 21.46
N ASN A 68 9.74 -45.40 21.22
CA ASN A 68 10.38 -45.67 19.92
C ASN A 68 11.12 -44.48 19.26
N SER A 69 11.49 -43.47 20.02
CA SER A 69 12.00 -42.20 19.49
C SER A 69 13.53 -42.10 19.45
N ARG A 70 14.22 -43.05 20.08
CA ARG A 70 15.69 -43.10 20.19
C ARG A 70 16.28 -41.89 20.92
N GLY A 71 15.59 -41.30 21.89
CA GLY A 71 16.07 -40.13 22.64
C GLY A 71 15.39 -38.81 22.30
N LEU A 72 14.19 -38.80 21.72
CA LEU A 72 13.36 -37.60 21.75
C LEU A 72 12.62 -37.54 23.09
N LYS A 73 12.61 -36.38 23.74
CA LYS A 73 11.99 -36.20 25.06
C LYS A 73 10.97 -35.09 25.06
N LEU A 74 9.95 -35.27 25.88
CA LEU A 74 9.12 -34.20 26.38
C LEU A 74 9.72 -33.71 27.69
N HIS A 75 9.88 -32.39 27.82
CA HIS A 75 10.05 -31.75 29.11
C HIS A 75 8.85 -30.87 29.42
N TRP A 76 8.52 -30.72 30.69
CA TRP A 76 7.48 -29.80 31.12
C TRP A 76 7.85 -29.04 32.37
N HIS A 77 7.31 -27.83 32.46
CA HIS A 77 7.37 -27.00 33.64
C HIS A 77 5.97 -26.43 33.88
N CYS A 78 5.51 -26.43 35.14
CA CYS A 78 4.22 -25.88 35.50
C CYS A 78 4.39 -24.72 36.49
N ARG A 79 3.45 -23.77 36.45
CA ARG A 79 3.31 -22.73 37.46
C ARG A 79 1.82 -22.45 37.70
N PRO A 80 1.42 -22.07 38.92
CA PRO A 80 0.07 -21.59 39.18
C PRO A 80 -0.30 -20.44 38.23
N ALA A 81 -1.57 -20.38 37.81
CA ALA A 81 -2.10 -19.23 37.11
C ALA A 81 -2.07 -17.99 38.03
N PRO A 82 -1.89 -16.76 37.52
CA PRO A 82 -1.90 -15.57 38.35
C PRO A 82 -3.27 -15.32 38.99
N ASP A 83 -3.33 -15.24 40.32
CA ASP A 83 -4.57 -15.12 41.09
C ASP A 83 -5.39 -13.85 40.75
N HIS A 84 -4.71 -12.77 40.39
CA HIS A 84 -5.33 -11.47 40.07
C HIS A 84 -6.02 -11.42 38.71
N GLN A 85 -5.86 -12.45 37.86
CA GLN A 85 -6.39 -12.45 36.48
C GLN A 85 -7.73 -13.18 36.35
N GLY A 86 -8.31 -13.66 37.45
CA GLY A 86 -9.65 -14.26 37.46
C GLY A 86 -9.70 -15.68 36.88
N TYR A 87 -8.58 -16.40 36.84
CA TYR A 87 -8.58 -17.82 36.51
C TYR A 87 -9.30 -18.63 37.60
N VAL A 88 -9.90 -19.76 37.20
CA VAL A 88 -10.46 -20.73 38.15
C VAL A 88 -9.35 -21.25 39.07
N ALA A 89 -9.62 -21.30 40.37
CA ALA A 89 -8.66 -21.77 41.37
C ALA A 89 -8.12 -23.17 40.99
N GLY A 90 -6.79 -23.34 41.01
CA GLY A 90 -6.11 -24.57 40.58
C GLY A 90 -5.78 -24.65 39.09
N THR A 91 -6.12 -23.63 38.29
CA THR A 91 -5.62 -23.52 36.91
C THR A 91 -4.11 -23.36 36.92
N VAL A 92 -3.42 -24.02 35.99
CA VAL A 92 -1.95 -23.93 35.86
C VAL A 92 -1.53 -23.55 34.45
N ALA A 93 -0.44 -22.78 34.35
CA ALA A 93 0.27 -22.56 33.09
C ALA A 93 1.32 -23.67 32.93
N VAL A 94 1.23 -24.40 31.82
CA VAL A 94 2.15 -25.50 31.50
C VAL A 94 2.97 -25.12 30.29
N THR A 95 4.30 -25.20 30.41
CA THR A 95 5.25 -25.05 29.32
C THR A 95 5.75 -26.43 28.94
N LEU A 96 5.66 -26.79 27.66
CA LEU A 96 6.09 -28.08 27.14
C LEU A 96 7.24 -27.85 26.14
N PHE A 97 8.27 -28.68 26.22
CA PHE A 97 9.40 -28.68 25.30
C PHE A 97 9.51 -30.05 24.64
N PHE A 98 9.46 -30.09 23.32
CA PHE A 98 9.79 -31.30 22.56
C PHE A 98 11.24 -31.20 22.09
N THR A 99 12.12 -31.95 22.74
CA THR A 99 13.58 -31.82 22.57
C THR A 99 14.16 -33.05 21.91
N ASN A 100 15.06 -32.83 20.96
CA ASN A 100 15.88 -33.88 20.41
C ASN A 100 17.15 -34.08 21.26
N GLU A 101 17.18 -35.15 22.05
CA GLU A 101 18.32 -35.58 22.86
C GLU A 101 18.98 -36.87 22.36
N ARG A 102 18.84 -37.19 21.06
CA ARG A 102 19.62 -38.25 20.41
C ARG A 102 21.11 -37.93 20.56
N ARG A 103 21.79 -38.65 21.48
CA ARG A 103 23.17 -38.38 21.88
C ARG A 103 24.21 -39.21 21.12
N GLU A 104 23.82 -40.36 20.57
CA GLU A 104 24.79 -41.34 20.05
C GLU A 104 25.51 -40.85 18.78
N GLY A 105 24.86 -40.20 17.80
CA GLY A 105 25.58 -39.67 16.63
C GLY A 105 26.06 -38.24 16.76
N ARG A 106 25.52 -37.33 17.60
CA ARG A 106 26.03 -35.94 17.64
C ARG A 106 27.47 -35.77 18.16
N LYS A 107 27.93 -36.65 19.06
CA LYS A 107 29.31 -36.65 19.57
C LYS A 107 30.29 -37.46 18.71
N GLN A 108 29.79 -38.36 17.86
CA GLN A 108 30.58 -39.25 17.00
C GLN A 108 30.49 -38.91 15.50
N ALA A 109 29.53 -38.07 15.08
CA ALA A 109 29.34 -37.63 13.70
C ALA A 109 30.51 -36.75 13.27
N ALA A 110 31.28 -37.26 12.32
CA ALA A 110 32.36 -36.56 11.67
C ALA A 110 31.83 -35.52 10.66
N THR A 111 30.59 -35.68 10.18
CA THR A 111 29.99 -34.84 9.14
C THR A 111 28.60 -34.30 9.50
N LEU A 112 28.17 -33.22 8.84
CA LEU A 112 26.81 -32.69 8.97
C LEU A 112 25.74 -33.71 8.55
N VAL A 113 26.05 -34.55 7.55
CA VAL A 113 25.17 -35.58 6.99
C VAL A 113 24.81 -36.67 8.02
N GLU A 114 25.75 -37.06 8.87
CA GLU A 114 25.50 -38.03 9.94
C GLU A 114 24.61 -37.44 11.06
N ARG A 115 24.63 -36.10 11.24
CA ARG A 115 23.76 -35.41 12.20
C ARG A 115 22.30 -35.34 11.73
N ASP A 116 22.06 -35.40 10.43
CA ASP A 116 20.71 -35.37 9.87
C ASP A 116 19.95 -36.67 10.22
N GLN A 117 20.61 -37.84 10.23
CA GLN A 117 19.96 -39.11 10.59
C GLN A 117 19.45 -39.17 12.04
N ASP A 118 20.09 -38.39 12.92
CA ASP A 118 19.70 -38.23 14.31
C ASP A 118 18.77 -37.02 14.53
N SER A 119 18.44 -36.27 13.49
CA SER A 119 17.56 -35.11 13.60
C SER A 119 16.10 -35.50 13.38
N ALA A 120 15.22 -35.00 14.26
CA ALA A 120 13.77 -35.10 14.07
C ALA A 120 13.31 -33.90 13.22
N PHE A 121 12.86 -34.17 11.99
CA PHE A 121 12.42 -33.14 11.06
C PHE A 121 10.91 -32.97 11.09
N GLN A 122 10.44 -31.77 10.76
CA GLN A 122 9.00 -31.44 10.72
C GLN A 122 8.28 -31.88 12.00
N ALA A 123 8.97 -31.69 13.13
CA ALA A 123 8.49 -32.06 14.44
C ALA A 123 7.21 -31.28 14.76
N GLU A 124 6.20 -32.01 15.19
CA GLU A 124 4.89 -31.49 15.58
C GLU A 124 4.51 -32.10 16.93
N LEU A 125 4.07 -31.24 17.86
CA LEU A 125 3.49 -31.65 19.12
C LEU A 125 2.01 -31.25 19.12
N GLU A 126 1.14 -32.23 19.29
CA GLU A 126 -0.30 -32.08 19.46
C GLU A 126 -0.68 -32.41 20.90
N LEU A 127 -1.52 -31.56 21.48
CA LEU A 127 -2.05 -31.67 22.83
C LEU A 127 -3.55 -31.87 22.74
N GLN A 128 -4.07 -32.90 23.41
CA GLN A 128 -5.50 -33.13 23.56
C GLN A 128 -5.86 -33.09 25.04
N CYS A 129 -6.84 -32.27 25.40
CA CYS A 129 -7.38 -32.16 26.75
C CYS A 129 -8.90 -32.36 26.70
N PRO A 130 -9.44 -33.53 27.12
CA PRO A 130 -10.87 -33.80 27.11
C PRO A 130 -11.70 -32.79 27.92
N GLN A 131 -11.13 -32.25 29.00
CA GLN A 131 -11.75 -31.23 29.84
C GLN A 131 -11.72 -29.82 29.22
N GLY A 132 -10.99 -29.64 28.11
CA GLY A 132 -10.78 -28.37 27.45
C GLY A 132 -9.63 -27.55 28.04
N PHE A 133 -9.01 -26.73 27.19
CA PHE A 133 -8.02 -25.75 27.59
C PHE A 133 -8.70 -24.47 28.04
N VAL A 134 -8.13 -23.84 29.07
CA VAL A 134 -8.54 -22.50 29.50
C VAL A 134 -7.76 -21.48 28.66
N PRO A 135 -8.43 -20.53 27.99
CA PRO A 135 -7.74 -19.49 27.25
C PRO A 135 -7.00 -18.57 28.21
N ARG A 136 -5.93 -17.96 27.75
CA ARG A 136 -5.24 -16.92 28.49
C ARG A 136 -6.18 -15.72 28.63
N LEU A 137 -6.50 -15.40 29.87
CA LEU A 137 -7.26 -14.21 30.22
C LEU A 137 -6.35 -13.00 30.06
N ASP A 138 -6.84 -12.03 29.28
CA ASP A 138 -6.25 -10.71 29.10
C ASP A 138 -4.74 -10.72 28.79
N PRO A 139 -4.33 -11.17 27.59
CA PRO A 139 -2.91 -11.25 27.21
C PRO A 139 -2.19 -9.90 27.28
N GLN A 140 -2.95 -8.79 27.24
CA GLN A 140 -2.46 -7.42 27.19
C GLN A 140 -2.58 -6.65 28.52
N ALA A 141 -3.42 -7.06 29.48
CA ALA A 141 -3.52 -6.39 30.79
C ALA A 141 -2.19 -6.29 31.57
N ASN A 142 -1.24 -7.19 31.36
CA ASN A 142 0.07 -7.10 32.03
C ASN A 142 1.01 -6.04 31.43
N ARG A 143 0.54 -5.25 30.46
CA ARG A 143 1.26 -4.09 29.92
C ARG A 143 0.48 -2.82 30.28
N ASP A 144 0.38 -2.54 31.57
CA ASP A 144 -0.19 -1.32 32.18
C ASP A 144 0.63 -0.07 31.82
N GLY A 145 0.71 0.23 30.52
CA GLY A 145 1.51 1.31 29.95
C GLY A 145 0.66 2.40 29.31
N GLY A 146 -0.61 2.58 29.68
CA GLY A 146 -1.46 3.67 29.17
C GLY A 146 -1.52 3.82 27.65
N ASP A 147 -1.14 2.77 26.91
CA ASP A 147 -0.95 2.81 25.46
C ASP A 147 -2.31 2.65 24.78
N TRP A 148 -2.73 3.71 24.09
CA TRP A 148 -4.00 3.78 23.40
C TRP A 148 -4.19 2.64 22.39
N ASP A 149 -3.13 2.26 21.66
CA ASP A 149 -3.22 1.20 20.66
C ASP A 149 -3.49 -0.17 21.31
N GLN A 150 -2.91 -0.42 22.50
CA GLN A 150 -3.19 -1.64 23.26
C GLN A 150 -4.61 -1.66 23.80
N ALA A 151 -5.14 -0.53 24.27
CA ALA A 151 -6.53 -0.43 24.72
C ALA A 151 -7.52 -0.72 23.57
N VAL A 152 -7.28 -0.15 22.39
CA VAL A 152 -8.09 -0.43 21.19
C VAL A 152 -7.99 -1.90 20.78
N ASN A 153 -6.78 -2.48 20.76
CA ASN A 153 -6.59 -3.89 20.44
C ASN A 153 -7.29 -4.82 21.44
N ALA A 154 -7.22 -4.51 22.75
CA ALA A 154 -7.90 -5.28 23.78
C ALA A 154 -9.43 -5.27 23.62
N LEU A 155 -9.99 -4.19 23.08
CA LEU A 155 -11.42 -4.10 22.74
C LEU A 155 -11.74 -4.84 21.43
N GLN A 156 -10.97 -4.63 20.36
CA GLN A 156 -11.21 -5.22 19.04
C GLN A 156 -11.06 -6.74 19.03
N TYR A 157 -10.05 -7.26 19.74
CA TYR A 157 -9.73 -8.68 19.80
C TYR A 157 -10.22 -9.35 21.08
N ARG A 158 -11.18 -8.74 21.81
CA ARG A 158 -11.70 -9.27 23.08
C ARG A 158 -12.26 -10.70 22.99
N ASP A 159 -12.77 -11.08 21.81
CA ASP A 159 -13.36 -12.39 21.54
C ASP A 159 -12.33 -13.38 20.95
N ALA A 160 -11.12 -12.90 20.63
CA ALA A 160 -10.01 -13.72 20.13
C ALA A 160 -9.28 -14.38 21.31
N LYS A 161 -9.55 -15.67 21.52
CA LYS A 161 -9.01 -16.45 22.63
C LYS A 161 -7.63 -17.04 22.29
N GLU A 162 -6.62 -16.77 23.12
CA GLU A 162 -5.28 -17.38 23.03
C GLU A 162 -5.20 -18.62 23.93
N TYR A 163 -5.13 -19.83 23.37
CA TYR A 163 -5.07 -21.07 24.17
C TYR A 163 -3.65 -21.58 24.41
N GLY A 164 -2.68 -21.18 23.58
CA GLY A 164 -1.27 -21.54 23.69
C GLY A 164 -0.36 -20.57 22.94
N VAL A 165 0.90 -20.49 23.36
CA VAL A 165 1.94 -19.65 22.76
C VAL A 165 3.11 -20.55 22.40
N GLY A 166 3.55 -20.50 21.15
CA GLY A 166 4.75 -21.21 20.69
C GLY A 166 5.98 -20.31 20.72
N HIS A 167 7.11 -20.86 21.12
CA HIS A 167 8.41 -20.18 21.07
C HIS A 167 9.19 -20.66 19.84
N ASN A 168 9.38 -19.79 18.86
CA ASN A 168 9.94 -20.12 17.53
C ASN A 168 9.11 -21.13 16.71
N VAL A 169 7.83 -21.30 17.05
CA VAL A 169 6.86 -22.13 16.33
C VAL A 169 5.46 -21.54 16.51
N GLY A 170 4.56 -21.71 15.54
CA GLY A 170 3.15 -21.33 15.67
C GLY A 170 2.35 -22.36 16.47
N VAL A 171 1.15 -21.98 16.90
CA VAL A 171 0.18 -22.89 17.53
C VAL A 171 -1.14 -22.78 16.79
N GLU A 172 -1.62 -23.91 16.27
CA GLU A 172 -2.96 -24.07 15.74
C GLU A 172 -3.89 -24.54 16.86
N VAL A 173 -5.09 -23.99 16.84
CA VAL A 173 -6.14 -24.22 17.83
C VAL A 173 -7.33 -24.82 17.09
N GLU A 174 -7.76 -26.01 17.50
CA GLU A 174 -9.00 -26.61 17.01
C GLU A 174 -10.13 -26.26 17.99
N LEU A 175 -11.08 -25.47 17.52
CA LEU A 175 -12.25 -25.06 18.30
C LEU A 175 -13.38 -26.07 18.12
N GLY A 176 -13.99 -26.47 19.23
CA GLY A 176 -15.20 -27.29 19.25
C GLY A 176 -16.46 -26.49 18.88
N PRO A 177 -17.61 -27.15 18.71
CA PRO A 177 -18.88 -26.52 18.34
C PRO A 177 -19.37 -25.46 19.34
N ASP A 178 -18.93 -25.54 20.60
CA ASP A 178 -19.23 -24.62 21.70
C ASP A 178 -18.24 -23.45 21.81
N GLY A 179 -17.24 -23.37 20.92
CA GLY A 179 -16.18 -22.37 20.95
C GLY A 179 -15.12 -22.62 22.03
N GLY A 180 -15.16 -23.78 22.70
CA GLY A 180 -14.07 -24.29 23.54
C GLY A 180 -12.93 -24.84 22.70
N CYS A 181 -11.75 -25.03 23.31
CA CYS A 181 -10.63 -25.69 22.66
C CYS A 181 -10.26 -26.95 23.44
N SER A 182 -10.25 -28.11 22.79
CA SER A 182 -9.78 -29.37 23.38
C SER A 182 -8.53 -29.92 22.70
N ARG A 183 -8.10 -29.31 21.59
CA ARG A 183 -6.89 -29.73 20.85
C ARG A 183 -6.05 -28.54 20.40
N LEU A 184 -4.76 -28.61 20.66
CA LEU A 184 -3.72 -27.67 20.24
C LEU A 184 -2.63 -28.38 19.47
N ARG A 185 -2.01 -27.71 18.50
CA ARG A 185 -0.95 -28.30 17.69
C ARG A 185 0.11 -27.29 17.32
N THR A 186 1.39 -27.63 17.39
CA THR A 186 2.46 -26.75 16.91
C THR A 186 2.52 -26.75 15.38
N THR A 187 2.80 -25.61 14.74
CA THR A 187 2.95 -25.53 13.28
C THR A 187 4.12 -24.63 12.87
N TRP A 188 4.93 -25.06 11.90
CA TRP A 188 6.06 -24.27 11.38
C TRP A 188 5.64 -23.27 10.31
N ILE A 189 4.51 -23.54 9.65
CA ILE A 189 3.94 -22.70 8.59
C ILE A 189 2.48 -22.48 8.96
N PRO A 190 2.18 -21.54 9.87
CA PRO A 190 0.80 -21.26 10.25
C PRO A 190 0.01 -20.79 9.04
N GLN A 191 -1.21 -21.30 8.90
CA GLN A 191 -2.15 -20.89 7.88
C GLN A 191 -3.36 -20.25 8.54
N ALA A 192 -3.86 -19.17 7.95
CA ALA A 192 -5.07 -18.50 8.39
C ALA A 192 -5.86 -18.06 7.17
N THR A 193 -7.19 -18.23 7.23
CA THR A 193 -8.09 -17.65 6.24
C THR A 193 -8.27 -16.18 6.57
N VAL A 194 -7.90 -15.31 5.64
CA VAL A 194 -8.16 -13.87 5.75
C VAL A 194 -9.46 -13.57 5.03
N GLU A 195 -10.48 -13.14 5.78
CA GLU A 195 -11.77 -12.79 5.20
C GLU A 195 -11.66 -11.53 4.34
N LYS A 196 -12.33 -11.54 3.18
CA LYS A 196 -12.36 -10.39 2.29
C LYS A 196 -13.45 -9.43 2.76
N VAL A 197 -13.07 -8.17 2.99
CA VAL A 197 -14.04 -7.11 3.27
C VAL A 197 -14.82 -6.78 1.99
N ALA A 198 -16.14 -6.98 2.04
CA ALA A 198 -17.07 -6.57 1.00
C ALA A 198 -17.81 -5.29 1.43
N PRO A 199 -17.97 -4.29 0.53
CA PRO A 199 -18.78 -3.12 0.84
C PRO A 199 -20.25 -3.52 0.99
N ARG A 200 -20.98 -2.85 1.88
CA ARG A 200 -22.45 -2.93 1.94
C ARG A 200 -23.05 -2.29 0.69
N GLU A 201 -24.07 -2.92 0.14
CA GLU A 201 -24.81 -2.44 -1.04
C GLU A 201 -26.01 -1.55 -0.64
N ASP A 202 -26.49 -1.67 0.60
CA ASP A 202 -27.70 -1.03 1.14
C ASP A 202 -27.43 0.34 1.80
N VAL A 203 -26.49 1.13 1.29
CA VAL A 203 -26.13 2.43 1.89
C VAL A 203 -27.16 3.53 1.55
N GLY A 204 -27.95 3.34 0.49
CA GLY A 204 -29.03 4.25 0.09
C GLY A 204 -28.57 5.55 -0.58
N CYS A 205 -27.26 5.81 -0.67
CA CYS A 205 -26.69 6.92 -1.42
C CYS A 205 -26.31 6.52 -2.85
N GLU A 206 -26.21 7.50 -3.75
CA GLU A 206 -25.67 7.30 -5.09
C GLU A 206 -24.15 7.04 -5.02
N LEU A 207 -23.69 6.04 -5.78
CA LEU A 207 -22.28 5.63 -5.82
C LEU A 207 -21.70 5.70 -7.24
N GLY A 208 -22.53 5.75 -8.28
CA GLY A 208 -22.11 5.87 -9.67
C GLY A 208 -21.41 7.21 -9.90
N MET A 209 -20.16 7.16 -10.37
CA MET A 209 -19.35 8.37 -10.59
C MET A 209 -20.02 9.31 -11.61
N GLU A 210 -20.55 8.77 -12.71
CA GLU A 210 -21.25 9.55 -13.75
C GLU A 210 -22.58 10.15 -13.23
N ALA A 211 -23.29 9.43 -12.35
CA ALA A 211 -24.52 9.92 -11.73
C ALA A 211 -24.22 11.06 -10.73
N LEU A 212 -23.12 10.98 -9.99
CA LEU A 212 -22.67 12.05 -9.10
C LEU A 212 -22.18 13.30 -9.85
N ASP A 213 -21.48 13.15 -10.98
CA ASP A 213 -21.15 14.27 -11.89
C ASP A 213 -22.43 14.96 -12.35
N LYS A 214 -23.41 14.19 -12.81
CA LYS A 214 -24.71 14.71 -13.25
C LYS A 214 -25.44 15.44 -12.12
N ALA A 215 -25.59 14.83 -10.95
CA ALA A 215 -26.28 15.45 -9.82
C ALA A 215 -25.57 16.73 -9.33
N ALA A 216 -24.24 16.75 -9.30
CA ALA A 216 -23.48 17.95 -8.95
C ALA A 216 -23.64 19.07 -9.98
N THR A 217 -23.74 18.72 -11.26
CA THR A 217 -24.02 19.67 -12.35
C THR A 217 -25.46 20.20 -12.31
N GLU A 218 -26.44 19.39 -11.90
CA GLU A 218 -27.85 19.80 -11.75
C GLU A 218 -28.04 20.81 -10.60
N GLY A 219 -27.22 20.71 -9.54
CA GLY A 219 -27.16 21.71 -8.47
C GLY A 219 -27.05 21.09 -7.07
N PHE A 220 -26.86 21.95 -6.07
CA PHE A 220 -26.63 21.54 -4.69
C PHE A 220 -27.72 20.61 -4.14
N SER A 221 -29.00 20.92 -4.37
CA SER A 221 -30.10 20.10 -3.86
C SER A 221 -30.06 18.65 -4.37
N ALA A 222 -29.72 18.46 -5.66
CA ALA A 222 -29.69 17.13 -6.28
C ALA A 222 -28.52 16.30 -5.73
N VAL A 223 -27.31 16.87 -5.70
CA VAL A 223 -26.13 16.16 -5.17
C VAL A 223 -26.22 15.92 -3.67
N ARG A 224 -26.79 16.86 -2.90
CA ARG A 224 -27.05 16.67 -1.47
C ARG A 224 -27.99 15.50 -1.24
N GLN A 225 -29.14 15.47 -1.93
CA GLN A 225 -30.10 14.37 -1.81
C GLN A 225 -29.46 13.00 -2.17
N ALA A 226 -28.56 12.98 -3.15
CA ALA A 226 -27.85 11.78 -3.55
C ALA A 226 -26.84 11.26 -2.50
N LEU A 227 -26.31 12.13 -1.63
CA LEU A 227 -25.19 11.82 -0.74
C LEU A 227 -25.58 11.70 0.75
N ILE A 228 -26.57 12.47 1.23
CA ILE A 228 -26.95 12.50 2.66
C ILE A 228 -27.27 11.12 3.26
N PRO A 229 -27.90 10.16 2.56
CA PRO A 229 -28.16 8.84 3.13
C PRO A 229 -26.91 8.11 3.66
N LEU A 230 -25.72 8.43 3.13
CA LEU A 230 -24.44 7.90 3.62
C LEU A 230 -24.18 8.32 5.09
N VAL A 231 -24.46 9.58 5.43
CA VAL A 231 -24.29 10.12 6.78
C VAL A 231 -25.34 9.53 7.71
N GLU A 232 -26.61 9.55 7.31
CA GLU A 232 -27.72 9.02 8.10
C GLU A 232 -27.49 7.54 8.47
N ARG A 233 -27.04 6.74 7.50
CA ARG A 233 -26.74 5.32 7.72
C ARG A 233 -25.54 5.12 8.64
N TYR A 234 -24.51 5.96 8.52
CA TYR A 234 -23.34 5.88 9.39
C TYR A 234 -23.67 6.28 10.83
N GLU A 235 -24.45 7.34 11.04
CA GLU A 235 -24.92 7.76 12.36
C GLU A 235 -25.82 6.70 13.01
N SER A 236 -26.75 6.10 12.25
CA SER A 236 -27.55 4.98 12.73
C SER A 236 -26.66 3.81 13.19
N TRP A 237 -25.61 3.48 12.43
CA TRP A 237 -24.67 2.43 12.81
C TRP A 237 -23.90 2.79 14.09
N ILE A 238 -23.46 4.05 14.26
CA ILE A 238 -22.80 4.51 15.49
C ILE A 238 -23.73 4.34 16.70
N GLN A 239 -25.01 4.70 16.57
CA GLN A 239 -26.00 4.52 17.62
C GLN A 239 -26.27 3.04 17.95
N GLU A 240 -26.19 2.14 16.96
CA GLU A 240 -26.26 0.70 17.19
C GLU A 240 -25.04 0.17 17.95
N GLN A 241 -23.83 0.61 17.58
CA GLN A 241 -22.60 0.22 18.26
C GLN A 241 -22.56 0.69 19.72
N ALA A 242 -23.17 1.83 20.04
CA ALA A 242 -23.29 2.32 21.41
C ALA A 242 -24.12 1.41 22.34
N LYS A 243 -24.90 0.47 21.79
CA LYS A 243 -25.78 -0.44 22.55
C LYS A 243 -25.10 -1.78 22.90
N VAL A 244 -23.84 -1.97 22.54
CA VAL A 244 -23.10 -3.22 22.82
C VAL A 244 -23.00 -3.45 24.34
N ALA A 245 -23.53 -4.58 24.80
CA ALA A 245 -23.49 -4.99 26.21
C ALA A 245 -22.28 -5.87 26.53
N GLY A 246 -21.97 -6.04 27.83
CA GLY A 246 -20.96 -6.99 28.30
C GLY A 246 -19.51 -6.49 28.27
N LEU A 247 -19.28 -5.20 28.02
CA LEU A 247 -17.95 -4.59 28.08
C LEU A 247 -17.49 -4.36 29.52
N LYS A 248 -16.21 -4.65 29.80
CA LYS A 248 -15.55 -4.27 31.07
C LYS A 248 -15.42 -2.74 31.18
N PRO A 249 -15.25 -2.14 32.37
CA PRO A 249 -15.14 -0.69 32.53
C PRO A 249 -14.11 -0.01 31.61
N HIS A 250 -12.87 -0.51 31.55
CA HIS A 250 -11.83 0.03 30.66
C HIS A 250 -12.16 -0.11 29.16
N GLN A 251 -12.91 -1.16 28.79
CA GLN A 251 -13.41 -1.36 27.42
C GLN A 251 -14.53 -0.38 27.08
N GLN A 252 -15.37 -0.02 28.04
CA GLN A 252 -16.43 0.99 27.87
C GLN A 252 -15.83 2.38 27.61
N GLU A 253 -14.79 2.76 28.36
CA GLU A 253 -14.07 4.03 28.14
C GLU A 253 -13.46 4.09 26.74
N THR A 254 -12.76 3.01 26.34
CA THR A 254 -12.17 2.89 24.99
C THR A 254 -13.25 2.96 23.91
N ALA A 255 -14.37 2.24 24.09
CA ALA A 255 -15.49 2.25 23.16
C ALA A 255 -16.13 3.63 23.03
N ALA A 256 -16.32 4.36 24.14
CA ALA A 256 -16.88 5.71 24.14
C ALA A 256 -16.01 6.67 23.30
N HIS A 257 -14.68 6.63 23.47
CA HIS A 257 -13.77 7.45 22.68
C HIS A 257 -13.78 7.08 21.18
N LEU A 258 -13.85 5.78 20.84
CA LEU A 258 -13.99 5.35 19.44
C LEU A 258 -15.32 5.83 18.81
N LEU A 259 -16.42 5.80 19.57
CA LEU A 259 -17.73 6.28 19.12
C LEU A 259 -17.75 7.80 18.94
N GLU A 260 -17.06 8.55 19.80
CA GLU A 260 -16.86 9.99 19.65
C GLU A 260 -16.08 10.30 18.37
N ASN A 261 -14.99 9.57 18.12
CA ASN A 261 -14.20 9.70 16.90
C ASN A 261 -15.04 9.38 15.64
N ALA A 262 -15.81 8.30 15.66
CA ALA A 262 -16.73 7.95 14.58
C ALA A 262 -17.78 9.06 14.33
N SER A 263 -18.34 9.61 15.40
CA SER A 263 -19.30 10.73 15.32
C SER A 263 -18.67 11.99 14.74
N ARG A 264 -17.40 12.26 15.06
CA ARG A 264 -16.64 13.36 14.45
C ARG A 264 -16.42 13.13 12.95
N HIS A 265 -16.12 11.90 12.52
CA HIS A 265 -16.01 11.55 11.11
C HIS A 265 -17.33 11.71 10.35
N ALA A 266 -18.47 11.27 10.93
CA ALA A 266 -19.79 11.47 10.35
C ALA A 266 -20.08 12.96 10.08
N LYS A 267 -19.81 13.83 11.08
CA LYS A 267 -19.94 15.29 10.95
C LYS A 267 -19.01 15.88 9.88
N ARG A 268 -17.79 15.37 9.73
CA ARG A 268 -16.86 15.83 8.68
C ARG A 268 -17.38 15.46 7.27
N ILE A 269 -17.92 14.25 7.10
CA ILE A 269 -18.56 13.84 5.84
C ILE A 269 -19.75 14.75 5.52
N GLU A 270 -20.63 14.98 6.49
CA GLU A 270 -21.77 15.88 6.34
C GLU A 270 -21.33 17.29 5.93
N ARG A 271 -20.33 17.87 6.62
CA ARG A 271 -19.76 19.16 6.25
C ARG A 271 -19.21 19.19 4.83
N GLY A 272 -18.58 18.12 4.38
CA GLY A 272 -18.11 17.97 3.01
C GLY A 272 -19.25 18.02 2.00
N ILE A 273 -20.37 17.35 2.30
CA ILE A 273 -21.59 17.39 1.47
C ILE A 273 -22.15 18.82 1.46
N GLU A 274 -22.30 19.46 2.62
CA GLU A 274 -22.83 20.82 2.73
C GLU A 274 -21.93 21.86 2.02
N ALA A 275 -20.62 21.63 1.95
CA ALA A 275 -19.69 22.50 1.22
C ALA A 275 -19.93 22.51 -0.30
N LEU A 276 -20.61 21.51 -0.86
CA LEU A 276 -21.05 21.49 -2.27
C LEU A 276 -22.13 22.55 -2.57
N ALA A 277 -22.58 23.32 -1.57
CA ALA A 277 -23.38 24.52 -1.82
C ALA A 277 -22.58 25.59 -2.58
N GLU A 278 -21.26 25.63 -2.41
CA GLU A 278 -20.37 26.53 -3.15
C GLU A 278 -20.10 25.99 -4.56
N ASP A 279 -20.22 26.88 -5.56
CA ASP A 279 -20.20 26.49 -6.97
C ASP A 279 -18.85 25.91 -7.42
N ASP A 280 -17.74 26.46 -6.94
CA ASP A 280 -16.39 26.00 -7.25
C ASP A 280 -16.07 24.63 -6.64
N ILE A 281 -16.46 24.40 -5.37
CA ILE A 281 -16.34 23.10 -4.70
C ILE A 281 -17.20 22.06 -5.42
N ARG A 282 -18.45 22.41 -5.76
CA ARG A 282 -19.37 21.51 -6.47
C ARG A 282 -18.87 21.19 -7.87
N GLU A 283 -18.36 22.17 -8.61
CA GLU A 283 -17.80 21.98 -9.94
C GLU A 283 -16.52 21.13 -9.89
N ALA A 284 -15.64 21.35 -8.91
CA ALA A 284 -14.47 20.49 -8.70
C ALA A 284 -14.89 19.05 -8.40
N PHE A 285 -15.91 18.83 -7.58
CA PHE A 285 -16.46 17.51 -7.30
C PHE A 285 -17.06 16.84 -8.54
N ALA A 286 -17.80 17.59 -9.37
CA ALA A 286 -18.37 17.09 -10.62
C ALA A 286 -17.28 16.62 -11.59
N ILE A 287 -16.28 17.47 -11.84
CA ILE A 287 -15.16 17.16 -12.73
C ILE A 287 -14.33 15.99 -12.17
N ALA A 288 -14.08 15.96 -10.85
CA ALA A 288 -13.36 14.85 -10.22
C ALA A 288 -14.06 13.50 -10.45
N ASN A 289 -15.39 13.45 -10.31
CA ASN A 289 -16.17 12.24 -10.60
C ASN A 289 -16.09 11.86 -12.10
N ARG A 290 -16.19 12.85 -13.00
CA ARG A 290 -16.08 12.63 -14.46
C ARG A 290 -14.73 12.03 -14.86
N VAL A 291 -13.63 12.57 -14.35
CA VAL A 291 -12.29 12.07 -14.70
C VAL A 291 -12.01 10.71 -14.06
N MET A 292 -12.51 10.46 -12.85
CA MET A 292 -12.44 9.15 -12.21
C MET A 292 -13.23 8.09 -12.98
N ALA A 293 -14.43 8.45 -13.48
CA ALA A 293 -15.22 7.58 -14.35
C ALA A 293 -14.49 7.27 -15.66
N ALA A 294 -13.95 8.30 -16.34
CA ALA A 294 -13.19 8.12 -17.58
C ALA A 294 -11.96 7.22 -17.39
N ALA A 295 -11.17 7.44 -16.33
CA ALA A 295 -10.02 6.61 -16.00
C ALA A 295 -10.42 5.16 -15.67
N ALA A 296 -11.52 4.96 -14.94
CA ALA A 296 -12.02 3.64 -14.60
C ALA A 296 -12.54 2.87 -15.82
N TRP A 297 -13.32 3.53 -16.69
CA TRP A 297 -13.78 2.98 -17.96
C TRP A 297 -12.62 2.51 -18.81
N GLN A 298 -11.61 3.37 -18.99
CA GLN A 298 -10.42 3.08 -19.76
C GLN A 298 -9.69 1.85 -19.22
N ARG A 299 -9.48 1.80 -17.90
CA ARG A 299 -8.80 0.67 -17.24
C ARG A 299 -9.59 -0.63 -17.36
N PHE A 300 -10.89 -0.63 -17.09
CA PHE A 300 -11.70 -1.85 -17.12
C PHE A 300 -11.86 -2.40 -18.55
N ALA A 301 -11.93 -1.52 -19.55
CA ALA A 301 -11.91 -1.89 -20.95
C ALA A 301 -10.62 -2.64 -21.30
N VAL A 302 -9.46 -2.09 -20.93
CA VAL A 302 -8.14 -2.73 -21.12
C VAL A 302 -8.06 -4.08 -20.40
N MET A 303 -8.41 -4.12 -19.11
CA MET A 303 -8.32 -5.34 -18.29
C MET A 303 -9.20 -6.49 -18.84
N LYS A 304 -10.33 -6.17 -19.48
CA LYS A 304 -11.22 -7.18 -20.05
C LYS A 304 -11.02 -7.40 -21.56
N GLY A 305 -10.12 -6.65 -22.19
CA GLY A 305 -9.93 -6.69 -23.65
C GLY A 305 -11.19 -6.29 -24.43
N LYS A 306 -11.92 -5.29 -23.96
CA LYS A 306 -13.20 -4.84 -24.54
C LYS A 306 -13.18 -3.37 -24.91
N ALA A 307 -14.18 -2.94 -25.68
CA ALA A 307 -14.40 -1.52 -25.95
C ALA A 307 -14.78 -0.77 -24.66
N ILE A 308 -14.46 0.53 -24.63
CA ILE A 308 -14.93 1.45 -23.60
C ILE A 308 -16.47 1.48 -23.67
N HIS A 309 -17.15 1.49 -22.51
CA HIS A 309 -18.62 1.41 -22.41
C HIS A 309 -19.26 0.13 -22.95
N ASP A 310 -18.49 -0.96 -23.09
CA ASP A 310 -19.08 -2.27 -23.40
C ASP A 310 -20.14 -2.64 -22.34
N PRO A 311 -21.36 -3.06 -22.73
CA PRO A 311 -22.47 -3.34 -21.79
C PRO A 311 -22.17 -4.40 -20.72
N THR A 312 -21.15 -5.25 -20.94
CA THR A 312 -20.72 -6.27 -19.98
C THR A 312 -19.77 -5.74 -18.89
N ILE A 313 -19.33 -4.49 -19.03
CA ILE A 313 -18.57 -3.77 -18.02
C ILE A 313 -19.56 -2.99 -17.16
N ARG A 314 -19.52 -3.24 -15.86
CA ARG A 314 -20.34 -2.47 -14.92
C ARG A 314 -19.86 -1.00 -14.92
N PRO A 315 -20.78 -0.03 -14.94
CA PRO A 315 -20.42 1.38 -14.83
C PRO A 315 -19.54 1.66 -13.60
N PRO A 316 -18.57 2.59 -13.70
CA PRO A 316 -17.74 2.98 -12.58
C PRO A 316 -18.56 3.54 -11.42
N ALA A 317 -18.36 2.95 -10.24
CA ALA A 317 -19.00 3.37 -9.00
C ALA A 317 -17.98 3.33 -7.85
N TRP A 318 -18.17 4.24 -6.90
CA TRP A 318 -17.45 4.25 -5.65
C TRP A 318 -17.86 3.08 -4.77
N ARG A 319 -16.93 2.59 -3.96
CA ARG A 319 -17.28 1.89 -2.72
C ARG A 319 -17.65 2.95 -1.67
N PRO A 320 -18.60 2.67 -0.76
CA PRO A 320 -19.05 3.65 0.23
C PRO A 320 -17.92 4.32 1.02
N PHE A 321 -16.92 3.55 1.47
CA PHE A 321 -15.78 4.11 2.22
C PHE A 321 -14.90 5.03 1.36
N GLN A 322 -14.79 4.79 0.05
CA GLN A 322 -14.00 5.63 -0.86
C GLN A 322 -14.65 7.00 -1.00
N LEU A 323 -15.97 7.01 -1.22
CA LEU A 323 -16.75 8.24 -1.31
C LEU A 323 -16.77 8.98 0.03
N ALA A 324 -16.98 8.27 1.15
CA ALA A 324 -16.90 8.85 2.48
C ALA A 324 -15.55 9.52 2.73
N PHE A 325 -14.44 8.88 2.35
CA PHE A 325 -13.10 9.45 2.50
C PHE A 325 -12.92 10.72 1.67
N VAL A 326 -13.40 10.76 0.43
CA VAL A 326 -13.35 11.97 -0.40
C VAL A 326 -14.16 13.10 0.25
N LEU A 327 -15.41 12.82 0.62
CA LEU A 327 -16.33 13.80 1.22
C LEU A 327 -15.77 14.39 2.52
N MET A 328 -15.24 13.54 3.39
CA MET A 328 -14.64 13.93 4.68
C MET A 328 -13.48 14.94 4.54
N ASN A 329 -12.83 14.99 3.37
CA ASN A 329 -11.65 15.81 3.13
C ASN A 329 -11.92 17.06 2.26
N LEU A 330 -13.13 17.23 1.71
CA LEU A 330 -13.41 18.32 0.78
C LEU A 330 -13.19 19.70 1.41
N VAL A 331 -13.68 19.90 2.63
CA VAL A 331 -13.56 21.19 3.33
C VAL A 331 -12.09 21.53 3.59
N GLY A 332 -11.32 20.57 4.14
CA GLY A 332 -9.89 20.75 4.37
C GLY A 332 -9.14 21.18 3.10
N ILE A 333 -9.45 20.61 1.94
CA ILE A 333 -8.79 20.97 0.68
C ILE A 333 -9.28 22.31 0.14
N ALA A 334 -10.60 22.50 0.07
CA ALA A 334 -11.23 23.65 -0.56
C ALA A 334 -11.05 24.94 0.25
N ARG A 335 -11.08 24.85 1.58
CA ARG A 335 -11.00 25.98 2.52
C ARG A 335 -9.81 25.82 3.49
N PRO A 336 -8.59 26.19 3.06
CA PRO A 336 -7.39 26.09 3.91
C PRO A 336 -7.48 26.83 5.24
N ASP A 337 -8.21 27.95 5.25
CA ASP A 337 -8.35 28.85 6.41
C ASP A 337 -9.61 28.56 7.24
N ASP A 338 -10.24 27.39 7.07
CA ASP A 338 -11.44 27.02 7.82
C ASP A 338 -11.16 27.01 9.35
N PRO A 339 -11.97 27.71 10.17
CA PRO A 339 -11.72 27.83 11.61
C PRO A 339 -11.68 26.51 12.39
N LYS A 340 -12.25 25.42 11.84
CA LYS A 340 -12.20 24.10 12.47
C LYS A 340 -10.87 23.37 12.21
N ARG A 341 -9.97 23.98 11.43
CA ARG A 341 -8.59 23.55 11.16
C ARG A 341 -8.46 22.06 10.84
N GLU A 342 -9.30 21.55 9.94
CA GLU A 342 -9.25 20.14 9.54
C GLU A 342 -7.90 19.75 8.90
N ARG A 343 -7.14 20.71 8.37
CA ARG A 343 -5.76 20.51 7.86
C ARG A 343 -4.73 20.18 8.95
N ASP A 344 -5.04 20.42 10.23
CA ASP A 344 -4.16 20.07 11.34
C ASP A 344 -4.19 18.55 11.64
N ALA A 345 -5.09 17.79 10.99
CA ALA A 345 -5.24 16.35 11.17
C ALA A 345 -4.57 15.54 10.06
N VAL A 346 -4.04 14.37 10.44
CA VAL A 346 -3.59 13.33 9.49
C VAL A 346 -4.70 12.31 9.33
N ASP A 347 -5.25 12.20 8.11
CA ASP A 347 -6.31 11.24 7.80
C ASP A 347 -5.73 9.88 7.34
N LEU A 348 -6.02 8.83 8.11
CA LEU A 348 -5.53 7.47 7.85
C LEU A 348 -6.56 6.64 7.07
N LEU A 349 -6.21 6.26 5.84
CA LEU A 349 -6.99 5.31 5.04
C LEU A 349 -6.54 3.86 5.29
N PHE A 350 -7.09 3.24 6.33
CA PHE A 350 -6.78 1.85 6.70
C PHE A 350 -7.81 0.86 6.17
N PHE A 351 -7.40 0.03 5.22
CA PHE A 351 -8.24 -1.01 4.60
C PHE A 351 -7.37 -2.17 4.07
N PRO A 352 -7.87 -3.41 4.03
CA PRO A 352 -7.12 -4.54 3.49
C PRO A 352 -6.60 -4.34 2.06
N THR A 353 -5.50 -5.00 1.73
CA THR A 353 -4.93 -5.01 0.37
C THR A 353 -5.96 -5.53 -0.64
N GLY A 354 -6.00 -4.93 -1.84
CA GLY A 354 -7.03 -5.21 -2.85
C GLY A 354 -8.43 -4.67 -2.51
N GLY A 355 -8.59 -3.97 -1.39
CA GLY A 355 -9.85 -3.38 -0.95
C GLY A 355 -10.26 -2.06 -1.62
N GLY A 356 -9.47 -1.55 -2.59
CA GLY A 356 -9.80 -0.35 -3.35
C GLY A 356 -9.36 0.97 -2.69
N LYS A 357 -8.29 0.97 -1.88
CA LYS A 357 -7.74 2.20 -1.30
C LYS A 357 -7.28 3.19 -2.38
N THR A 358 -6.78 2.67 -3.50
CA THR A 358 -6.24 3.49 -4.58
C THR A 358 -7.25 4.46 -5.15
N GLU A 359 -8.47 4.01 -5.42
CA GLU A 359 -9.49 4.87 -5.98
C GLU A 359 -9.88 6.00 -5.01
N ALA A 360 -9.87 5.77 -3.69
CA ALA A 360 -10.20 6.81 -2.71
C ALA A 360 -9.20 7.98 -2.74
N TYR A 361 -7.90 7.70 -2.63
CA TYR A 361 -6.90 8.78 -2.64
C TYR A 361 -6.72 9.39 -4.04
N LEU A 362 -6.93 8.63 -5.12
CA LEU A 362 -6.92 9.18 -6.48
C LEU A 362 -8.12 10.09 -6.74
N GLY A 363 -9.29 9.75 -6.20
CA GLY A 363 -10.46 10.64 -6.23
C GLY A 363 -10.20 11.95 -5.50
N LEU A 364 -9.56 11.88 -4.32
CA LEU A 364 -9.17 13.06 -3.57
C LEU A 364 -8.11 13.90 -4.30
N ALA A 365 -7.12 13.25 -4.93
CA ALA A 365 -6.11 13.91 -5.76
C ALA A 365 -6.76 14.61 -6.95
N ALA A 366 -7.71 13.97 -7.64
CA ALA A 366 -8.45 14.56 -8.76
C ALA A 366 -9.20 15.83 -8.31
N PHE A 367 -9.93 15.75 -7.20
CA PHE A 367 -10.61 16.90 -6.61
C PHE A 367 -9.63 18.03 -6.29
N THR A 368 -8.52 17.72 -5.61
CA THR A 368 -7.48 18.69 -5.23
C THR A 368 -6.91 19.42 -6.43
N LEU A 369 -6.54 18.66 -7.47
CA LEU A 369 -5.95 19.19 -8.70
C LEU A 369 -6.92 20.13 -9.44
N VAL A 370 -8.19 19.74 -9.54
CA VAL A 370 -9.23 20.57 -10.18
C VAL A 370 -9.53 21.80 -9.33
N MET A 371 -9.67 21.63 -8.01
CA MET A 371 -9.96 22.72 -7.08
C MET A 371 -8.89 23.81 -7.16
N ARG A 372 -7.60 23.44 -7.25
CA ARG A 372 -6.51 24.41 -7.47
C ARG A 372 -6.68 25.17 -8.80
N ARG A 373 -7.08 24.50 -9.89
CA ARG A 373 -7.34 25.18 -11.17
C ARG A 373 -8.48 26.18 -11.09
N LEU A 374 -9.59 25.80 -10.48
CA LEU A 374 -10.76 26.66 -10.36
C LEU A 374 -10.48 27.87 -9.45
N ARG A 375 -9.85 27.64 -8.29
CA ARG A 375 -9.47 28.71 -7.33
C ARG A 375 -8.65 29.83 -7.97
N HIS A 376 -7.74 29.47 -8.87
CA HIS A 376 -6.84 30.41 -9.56
C HIS A 376 -7.31 30.77 -10.98
N GLY A 377 -8.55 30.45 -11.34
CA GLY A 377 -9.15 30.79 -12.64
C GLY A 377 -8.39 30.25 -13.86
N GLY A 378 -7.72 29.11 -13.74
CA GLY A 378 -6.93 28.51 -14.82
C GLY A 378 -5.66 29.30 -15.20
N SER A 379 -5.24 30.27 -14.40
CA SER A 379 -4.01 31.05 -14.63
C SER A 379 -2.74 30.21 -14.40
N HIS A 380 -1.57 30.78 -14.69
CA HIS A 380 -0.28 30.14 -14.37
C HIS A 380 -0.05 30.00 -12.87
N GLN A 381 -0.74 30.78 -12.02
CA GLN A 381 -0.74 30.62 -10.56
C GLN A 381 -1.36 29.28 -10.13
N ALA A 382 -2.23 28.71 -10.98
CA ALA A 382 -2.84 27.41 -10.75
C ALA A 382 -1.90 26.22 -11.03
N GLY A 383 -0.71 26.48 -11.59
CA GLY A 383 0.29 25.46 -11.88
C GLY A 383 1.12 25.07 -10.65
N GLY A 384 2.18 24.30 -10.89
CA GLY A 384 3.04 23.80 -9.82
C GLY A 384 2.56 22.48 -9.23
N LEU A 385 3.38 21.93 -8.35
CA LEU A 385 3.09 20.68 -7.64
C LEU A 385 1.94 20.89 -6.64
N SER A 386 0.90 20.08 -6.78
CA SER A 386 -0.29 20.09 -5.90
C SER A 386 -0.40 18.78 -5.11
N VAL A 387 -0.11 17.63 -5.73
CA VAL A 387 -0.16 16.32 -5.07
C VAL A 387 1.24 15.69 -5.02
N LEU A 388 1.77 15.48 -3.81
CA LEU A 388 3.04 14.79 -3.59
C LEU A 388 2.77 13.39 -3.00
N MET A 389 3.04 12.36 -3.78
CA MET A 389 2.94 10.97 -3.36
C MET A 389 4.32 10.42 -3.00
N ARG A 390 4.47 9.94 -1.77
CA ARG A 390 5.75 9.55 -1.18
C ARG A 390 5.87 8.04 -1.03
N TYR A 391 7.04 7.53 -1.40
CA TYR A 391 7.38 6.11 -1.28
C TYR A 391 8.69 5.90 -0.52
N THR A 392 8.65 4.92 0.37
CA THR A 392 9.83 4.43 1.10
C THR A 392 10.63 3.40 0.30
N LEU A 393 10.00 2.62 -0.60
CA LEU A 393 10.61 1.51 -1.33
C LEU A 393 10.37 1.57 -2.85
N ARG A 394 11.41 1.22 -3.64
CA ARG A 394 11.47 1.41 -5.10
C ARG A 394 10.52 0.52 -5.92
N LEU A 395 10.22 -0.70 -5.49
CA LEU A 395 9.52 -1.70 -6.32
C LEU A 395 8.03 -1.36 -6.54
N LEU A 396 7.37 -0.77 -5.55
CA LEU A 396 5.94 -0.41 -5.59
C LEU A 396 5.63 0.84 -6.43
N THR A 397 6.66 1.58 -6.82
CA THR A 397 6.53 2.89 -7.50
C THR A 397 5.90 2.77 -8.90
N LEU A 398 6.17 1.68 -9.64
CA LEU A 398 5.78 1.55 -11.05
C LEU A 398 4.30 1.19 -11.23
N ASP A 399 3.78 0.27 -10.42
CA ASP A 399 2.35 -0.11 -10.47
C ASP A 399 1.44 1.07 -10.09
N GLN A 400 1.90 1.89 -9.14
CA GLN A 400 1.17 3.08 -8.71
C GLN A 400 1.31 4.24 -9.70
N LEU A 401 2.48 4.38 -10.34
CA LEU A 401 2.66 5.29 -11.46
C LEU A 401 1.67 4.98 -12.59
N SER A 402 1.44 3.71 -12.93
CA SER A 402 0.48 3.34 -13.98
C SER A 402 -0.93 3.86 -13.67
N ARG A 403 -1.45 3.60 -12.46
CA ARG A 403 -2.79 4.05 -12.05
C ARG A 403 -2.92 5.56 -11.96
N ALA A 404 -1.96 6.24 -11.33
CA ALA A 404 -1.96 7.69 -11.24
C ALA A 404 -1.82 8.34 -12.63
N SER A 405 -1.03 7.75 -13.53
CA SER A 405 -0.88 8.22 -14.91
C SER A 405 -2.18 8.12 -15.70
N THR A 406 -2.98 7.06 -15.53
CA THR A 406 -4.31 6.98 -16.18
C THR A 406 -5.23 8.11 -15.71
N LEU A 407 -5.22 8.44 -14.42
CA LEU A 407 -5.97 9.59 -13.89
C LEU A 407 -5.48 10.91 -14.50
N VAL A 408 -4.17 11.14 -14.54
CA VAL A 408 -3.61 12.37 -15.11
C VAL A 408 -3.88 12.48 -16.61
N CYS A 409 -3.90 11.36 -17.34
CA CYS A 409 -4.38 11.32 -18.73
C CYS A 409 -5.84 11.79 -18.84
N ALA A 410 -6.74 11.30 -17.99
CA ALA A 410 -8.14 11.72 -17.98
C ALA A 410 -8.29 13.22 -17.64
N LEU A 411 -7.53 13.71 -16.64
CA LEU A 411 -7.49 15.13 -16.27
C LEU A 411 -7.00 16.02 -17.41
N GLU A 412 -5.96 15.62 -18.12
CA GLU A 412 -5.42 16.39 -19.25
C GLU A 412 -6.40 16.44 -20.42
N LEU A 413 -7.08 15.33 -20.73
CA LEU A 413 -8.14 15.33 -21.75
C LEU A 413 -9.32 16.23 -21.35
N GLU A 414 -9.68 16.25 -20.07
CA GLU A 414 -10.73 17.14 -19.56
C GLU A 414 -10.31 18.61 -19.60
N ARG A 415 -9.04 18.93 -19.30
CA ARG A 415 -8.46 20.27 -19.47
C ARG A 415 -8.53 20.74 -20.93
N GLN A 416 -8.19 19.88 -21.88
CA GLN A 416 -8.24 20.19 -23.32
C GLN A 416 -9.66 20.50 -23.81
N ARG A 417 -10.68 19.90 -23.18
CA ARG A 417 -12.09 20.21 -23.45
C ARG A 417 -12.52 21.55 -22.84
N GLN A 418 -11.92 21.95 -21.73
CA GLN A 418 -12.30 23.14 -20.96
C GLN A 418 -11.12 24.09 -20.67
N PRO A 419 -10.34 24.54 -21.68
CA PRO A 419 -9.09 25.27 -21.46
C PRO A 419 -9.29 26.64 -20.80
N LYS A 420 -10.46 27.26 -20.98
CA LYS A 420 -10.80 28.54 -20.31
C LYS A 420 -10.99 28.41 -18.80
N LYS A 421 -11.46 27.24 -18.33
CA LYS A 421 -11.71 26.98 -16.91
C LYS A 421 -10.50 26.37 -16.21
N LEU A 422 -9.91 25.35 -16.85
CA LEU A 422 -8.83 24.55 -16.26
C LEU A 422 -7.43 25.08 -16.61
N GLY A 423 -7.33 26.06 -17.51
CA GLY A 423 -6.10 26.73 -17.88
C GLY A 423 -5.36 26.12 -19.06
N SER A 424 -4.32 26.82 -19.53
CA SER A 424 -3.44 26.39 -20.63
C SER A 424 -2.34 25.42 -20.16
N TRP A 425 -1.93 25.52 -18.89
CA TRP A 425 -0.84 24.69 -18.36
C TRP A 425 -1.33 23.24 -18.15
N PRO A 426 -0.64 22.21 -18.67
CA PRO A 426 -1.14 20.83 -18.66
C PRO A 426 -1.21 20.23 -17.25
N PHE A 427 -2.06 19.22 -17.08
CA PHE A 427 -1.92 18.29 -15.96
C PHE A 427 -0.85 17.26 -16.31
N GLU A 428 0.24 17.23 -15.53
CA GLU A 428 1.35 16.32 -15.73
C GLU A 428 1.65 15.53 -14.44
N ILE A 429 2.12 14.30 -14.59
CA ILE A 429 2.62 13.45 -13.51
C ILE A 429 4.14 13.29 -13.61
N GLY A 430 4.82 13.51 -12.50
CA GLY A 430 6.25 13.36 -12.36
C GLY A 430 6.67 12.04 -11.73
N LEU A 431 7.76 11.46 -12.21
CA LEU A 431 8.45 10.35 -11.55
C LEU A 431 9.82 10.83 -11.05
N TRP A 432 9.89 11.21 -9.77
CA TRP A 432 11.09 11.73 -9.12
C TRP A 432 11.75 10.65 -8.27
N VAL A 433 12.62 9.86 -8.90
CA VAL A 433 13.31 8.72 -8.28
C VAL A 433 14.81 8.78 -8.53
N GLY A 434 15.60 8.02 -7.77
CA GLY A 434 17.05 7.97 -7.94
C GLY A 434 17.50 7.68 -9.38
N GLN A 435 18.74 8.12 -9.71
CA GLN A 435 19.32 8.08 -11.07
C GLN A 435 19.28 6.69 -11.73
N ALA A 436 19.28 5.62 -10.95
CA ALA A 436 19.15 4.25 -11.45
C ALA A 436 17.80 3.99 -12.15
N GLY A 437 16.73 4.67 -11.72
CA GLY A 437 15.39 4.57 -12.29
C GLY A 437 15.17 5.51 -13.47
N THR A 438 15.46 6.81 -13.31
CA THR A 438 15.27 7.83 -14.35
C THR A 438 16.48 8.76 -14.49
N PRO A 439 16.66 9.44 -15.64
CA PRO A 439 17.76 10.39 -15.81
C PRO A 439 17.56 11.65 -14.96
N ASN A 440 18.62 12.17 -14.33
CA ASN A 440 18.54 13.46 -13.63
C ASN A 440 18.72 14.65 -14.60
N ARG A 441 19.53 14.46 -15.66
CA ARG A 441 19.91 15.55 -16.58
C ARG A 441 19.42 15.26 -18.00
N MET A 442 19.00 16.30 -18.72
CA MET A 442 18.61 16.15 -20.13
C MET A 442 19.80 15.78 -21.02
N GLY A 443 20.90 16.53 -20.88
CA GLY A 443 22.13 16.38 -21.66
C GLY A 443 22.03 16.96 -23.07
N LYS A 444 23.20 17.24 -23.66
CA LYS A 444 23.36 17.79 -25.02
C LYS A 444 24.46 17.08 -25.81
N LYS A 445 24.58 17.40 -27.08
CA LYS A 445 25.65 16.90 -27.96
C LYS A 445 27.00 17.33 -27.40
N GLY A 446 27.91 16.37 -27.29
CA GLY A 446 29.24 16.57 -26.72
C GLY A 446 29.34 16.30 -25.21
N ASP A 447 28.22 16.05 -24.52
CA ASP A 447 28.28 15.60 -23.13
C ASP A 447 28.79 14.14 -23.03
N ASN A 448 29.70 13.90 -22.10
CA ASN A 448 30.27 12.56 -21.85
C ASN A 448 29.56 11.80 -20.72
N ASN A 449 28.50 12.39 -20.12
CA ASN A 449 27.78 11.77 -19.01
C ASN A 449 26.73 10.77 -19.53
N GLU A 450 27.05 9.47 -19.41
CA GLU A 450 26.20 8.37 -19.87
C GLU A 450 24.81 8.29 -19.20
N ALA A 451 24.62 8.98 -18.08
CA ALA A 451 23.36 8.97 -17.34
C ALA A 451 22.37 10.07 -17.78
N THR A 452 22.69 10.84 -18.82
CA THR A 452 21.79 11.85 -19.40
C THR A 452 20.62 11.21 -20.16
N ALA A 453 19.48 11.90 -20.21
CA ALA A 453 18.30 11.45 -20.94
C ALA A 453 18.62 11.24 -22.42
N ARG A 454 19.33 12.18 -23.05
CA ARG A 454 19.79 12.08 -24.44
C ARG A 454 20.56 10.79 -24.71
N ILE A 455 21.60 10.50 -23.92
CA ILE A 455 22.44 9.31 -24.17
C ILE A 455 21.66 8.01 -23.91
N ARG A 456 20.84 7.95 -22.85
CA ARG A 456 20.00 6.77 -22.60
C ARG A 456 19.02 6.49 -23.75
N VAL A 457 18.37 7.52 -24.27
CA VAL A 457 17.46 7.38 -25.43
C VAL A 457 18.22 6.91 -26.66
N LEU A 458 19.37 7.52 -26.99
CA LEU A 458 20.17 7.10 -28.14
C LEU A 458 20.67 5.66 -28.02
N LYS A 459 21.19 5.25 -26.85
CA LYS A 459 21.61 3.85 -26.60
C LYS A 459 20.43 2.87 -26.74
N TYR A 460 19.25 3.27 -26.27
CA TYR A 460 18.03 2.47 -26.38
C TYR A 460 17.57 2.31 -27.83
N ILE A 461 17.58 3.39 -28.62
CA ILE A 461 17.20 3.40 -30.03
C ILE A 461 18.20 2.59 -30.88
N ASP A 462 19.50 2.73 -30.60
CA ASP A 462 20.57 2.02 -31.31
C ASP A 462 20.69 0.53 -30.90
N ASN A 463 19.83 0.02 -30.01
CA ASN A 463 19.92 -1.33 -29.42
C ASN A 463 21.26 -1.63 -28.73
N LYS A 464 21.93 -0.61 -28.19
CA LYS A 464 23.15 -0.77 -27.39
C LYS A 464 22.86 -1.00 -25.91
N ASP A 465 21.65 -0.64 -25.46
CA ASP A 465 21.16 -0.84 -24.11
C ASP A 465 19.66 -1.16 -24.17
N ASP A 466 19.22 -2.27 -23.59
CA ASP A 466 17.80 -2.64 -23.56
C ASP A 466 17.04 -1.98 -22.41
N ARG A 467 17.73 -1.28 -21.50
CA ARG A 467 17.08 -0.49 -20.45
C ARG A 467 16.32 0.68 -21.05
N LYS A 468 15.02 0.74 -20.77
CA LYS A 468 14.15 1.83 -21.23
C LYS A 468 14.56 3.14 -20.56
N PRO A 469 14.54 4.28 -21.28
CA PRO A 469 14.86 5.58 -20.70
C PRO A 469 13.92 5.99 -19.55
N ILE A 470 12.66 5.54 -19.61
CA ILE A 470 11.63 5.70 -18.58
C ILE A 470 11.04 4.30 -18.33
N PRO A 471 10.87 3.88 -17.06
CA PRO A 471 10.48 2.51 -16.71
C PRO A 471 8.97 2.25 -16.90
N ILE A 472 8.48 2.37 -18.14
CA ILE A 472 7.10 2.06 -18.51
C ILE A 472 7.05 1.17 -19.75
N ASP A 473 6.19 0.15 -19.70
CA ASP A 473 6.08 -0.86 -20.75
C ASP A 473 4.83 -0.70 -21.61
N THR A 474 3.76 -0.17 -21.02
CA THR A 474 2.46 0.00 -21.66
C THR A 474 1.99 1.45 -21.55
N CYS A 475 1.18 1.88 -22.52
CA CYS A 475 0.53 3.17 -22.48
C CYS A 475 -0.48 3.20 -21.32
N PRO A 476 -0.37 4.12 -20.35
CA PRO A 476 -1.27 4.17 -19.19
C PRO A 476 -2.70 4.56 -19.55
N TRP A 477 -2.92 5.11 -20.75
CA TRP A 477 -4.25 5.38 -21.27
C TRP A 477 -4.80 4.14 -21.97
N CYS A 478 -4.28 3.77 -23.15
CA CYS A 478 -4.89 2.71 -23.96
C CYS A 478 -4.49 1.27 -23.60
N GLY A 479 -3.54 1.07 -22.69
CA GLY A 479 -3.06 -0.26 -22.27
C GLY A 479 -2.16 -0.98 -23.27
N VAL A 480 -2.01 -0.46 -24.50
CA VAL A 480 -1.16 -1.05 -25.54
C VAL A 480 0.32 -0.94 -25.15
N GLU A 481 1.06 -2.04 -25.30
CA GLU A 481 2.51 -2.08 -25.12
C GLU A 481 3.23 -1.10 -26.05
N PHE A 482 4.19 -0.34 -25.53
CA PHE A 482 4.95 0.59 -26.35
C PHE A 482 5.70 -0.13 -27.47
N GLY A 483 5.58 0.40 -28.68
CA GLY A 483 6.07 -0.25 -29.91
C GLY A 483 4.95 -0.88 -30.74
N LYS A 484 3.84 -1.33 -30.12
CA LYS A 484 2.69 -1.91 -30.84
C LYS A 484 1.74 -0.84 -31.37
N ARG A 485 1.07 -1.14 -32.49
CA ARG A 485 0.06 -0.27 -33.13
C ARG A 485 -1.38 -0.56 -32.70
N SER A 486 -1.61 -1.67 -32.00
CA SER A 486 -2.89 -2.08 -31.39
C SER A 486 -2.62 -3.20 -30.36
N LEU A 487 -3.64 -3.63 -29.62
CA LEU A 487 -3.54 -4.75 -28.67
C LEU A 487 -3.21 -6.07 -29.41
N ASP A 488 -3.79 -6.28 -30.59
CA ASP A 488 -3.64 -7.50 -31.40
C ASP A 488 -2.39 -7.48 -32.30
N ASP A 489 -1.54 -6.45 -32.19
CA ASP A 489 -0.34 -6.33 -33.00
C ASP A 489 0.74 -7.33 -32.55
N LEU A 490 0.87 -8.43 -33.29
CA LEU A 490 1.88 -9.47 -33.05
C LEU A 490 3.30 -9.04 -33.47
N ASN A 491 3.44 -7.93 -34.21
CA ASN A 491 4.71 -7.46 -34.76
C ASN A 491 5.00 -6.02 -34.29
N PRO A 492 5.47 -5.83 -33.03
CA PRO A 492 5.80 -4.51 -32.52
C PRO A 492 6.82 -3.80 -33.41
N SER A 493 6.65 -2.48 -33.56
CA SER A 493 7.59 -1.62 -34.27
C SER A 493 9.00 -1.83 -33.72
N ARG A 494 9.93 -2.20 -34.61
CA ARG A 494 11.36 -2.28 -34.26
C ARG A 494 12.00 -0.90 -34.09
N ASN A 495 11.31 0.18 -34.50
CA ASN A 495 11.80 1.54 -34.33
C ASN A 495 11.46 2.08 -32.93
N ARG A 496 12.36 1.81 -31.98
CA ARG A 496 12.28 2.28 -30.58
C ARG A 496 12.23 3.82 -30.46
N GLY A 497 12.71 4.55 -31.48
CA GLY A 497 12.72 6.02 -31.52
C GLY A 497 11.35 6.66 -31.76
N ASP A 498 10.32 5.87 -32.05
CA ASP A 498 8.95 6.38 -32.22
C ASP A 498 8.21 6.56 -30.90
N VAL A 499 8.66 5.89 -29.83
CA VAL A 499 8.06 5.98 -28.50
C VAL A 499 8.65 7.13 -27.69
N PHE A 500 9.98 7.21 -27.62
CA PHE A 500 10.70 8.20 -26.83
C PHE A 500 11.22 9.33 -27.72
N LYS A 501 10.66 10.53 -27.57
CA LYS A 501 10.98 11.70 -28.39
C LYS A 501 11.80 12.71 -27.59
N LEU A 502 13.00 13.01 -28.11
CA LEU A 502 13.84 14.12 -27.67
C LEU A 502 13.40 15.38 -28.41
N LEU A 503 12.92 16.38 -27.67
CA LEU A 503 12.37 17.61 -28.22
C LEU A 503 13.11 18.84 -27.70
N ARG A 504 13.08 19.90 -28.50
CA ARG A 504 13.43 21.27 -28.11
C ARG A 504 12.33 22.23 -28.56
N GLY A 505 11.72 22.95 -27.62
CA GLY A 505 10.62 23.89 -27.95
C GLY A 505 9.47 23.22 -28.72
N GLY A 506 9.18 21.94 -28.41
CA GLY A 506 8.13 21.15 -29.08
C GLY A 506 8.49 20.55 -30.44
N ARG A 507 9.73 20.69 -30.93
CA ARG A 507 10.20 20.07 -32.18
C ARG A 507 11.27 19.02 -31.89
N VAL A 508 11.38 17.99 -32.72
CA VAL A 508 12.40 16.94 -32.54
C VAL A 508 13.80 17.54 -32.66
N ASP A 509 14.61 17.40 -31.62
CA ASP A 509 16.01 17.80 -31.57
C ASP A 509 16.79 16.77 -30.75
N GLY A 510 17.47 15.87 -31.45
CA GLY A 510 18.31 14.84 -30.82
C GLY A 510 19.66 15.37 -30.34
N ASP A 511 20.06 16.58 -30.73
CA ASP A 511 21.37 17.15 -30.39
C ASP A 511 21.30 18.02 -29.14
N ASN A 512 20.28 18.84 -28.98
CA ASN A 512 20.15 19.75 -27.83
C ASN A 512 18.73 19.74 -27.22
N PRO A 513 18.24 18.57 -26.76
CA PRO A 513 16.89 18.47 -26.22
C PRO A 513 16.73 19.19 -24.88
N ASP A 514 15.57 19.81 -24.68
CA ASP A 514 15.09 20.32 -23.38
C ASP A 514 13.92 19.49 -22.81
N GLU A 515 13.33 18.61 -23.64
CA GLU A 515 12.22 17.73 -23.25
C GLU A 515 12.44 16.28 -23.72
N LEU A 516 12.12 15.31 -22.86
CA LEU A 516 11.93 13.90 -23.20
C LEU A 516 10.45 13.56 -23.04
N ARG A 517 9.77 13.26 -24.15
CA ARG A 517 8.33 12.94 -24.18
C ARG A 517 8.08 11.52 -24.65
N VAL A 518 6.94 10.97 -24.25
CA VAL A 518 6.50 9.61 -24.62
C VAL A 518 5.25 9.69 -25.51
N ALA A 519 5.28 8.98 -26.63
CA ALA A 519 4.18 8.86 -27.57
C ALA A 519 3.69 7.41 -27.66
N CYS A 520 2.38 7.21 -27.69
CA CYS A 520 1.77 5.91 -27.95
C CYS A 520 1.65 5.66 -29.46
N LEU A 521 2.08 4.49 -29.93
CA LEU A 521 1.98 4.14 -31.36
C LEU A 521 0.63 3.56 -31.75
N ASN A 522 -0.26 3.32 -30.78
CA ASN A 522 -1.63 2.88 -31.04
C ASN A 522 -2.38 3.95 -31.84
N ARG A 523 -2.95 3.54 -32.99
CA ARG A 523 -3.64 4.47 -33.90
C ARG A 523 -4.89 5.11 -33.30
N ASN A 524 -5.51 4.45 -32.32
CA ASN A 524 -6.76 4.89 -31.70
C ASN A 524 -6.53 5.55 -30.32
N CYS A 525 -5.29 5.88 -29.98
CA CYS A 525 -4.98 6.54 -28.70
C CYS A 525 -4.99 8.07 -28.86
N ASP A 526 -5.45 8.79 -27.85
CA ASP A 526 -5.36 10.26 -27.81
C ASP A 526 -3.91 10.76 -27.62
N PHE A 527 -3.04 9.92 -27.05
CA PHE A 527 -1.67 10.28 -26.69
C PHE A 527 -0.62 9.80 -27.70
N ARG A 528 -0.84 10.10 -28.99
CA ARG A 528 0.02 9.62 -30.10
C ARG A 528 1.24 10.48 -30.43
N GLY A 529 1.42 11.62 -29.77
CA GLY A 529 2.52 12.55 -30.02
C GLY A 529 2.47 13.21 -31.40
N THR A 530 1.28 13.33 -32.01
CA THR A 530 1.06 14.02 -33.30
C THR A 530 1.05 15.54 -33.16
N SER A 531 0.71 16.04 -31.98
CA SER A 531 0.78 17.44 -31.55
C SER A 531 1.45 17.55 -30.17
N LYS A 532 1.84 18.76 -29.76
CA LYS A 532 2.45 19.03 -28.46
C LYS A 532 1.56 18.60 -27.28
N GLU A 533 0.24 18.66 -27.43
CA GLU A 533 -0.74 18.30 -26.38
C GLU A 533 -1.11 16.80 -26.40
N SER A 534 -0.64 16.04 -27.38
CA SER A 534 -0.93 14.60 -27.54
C SER A 534 0.21 13.69 -27.07
N PHE A 535 1.20 14.22 -26.36
CA PHE A 535 2.18 13.35 -25.67
C PHE A 535 1.61 12.89 -24.34
N LEU A 536 2.04 11.71 -23.88
CA LEU A 536 1.68 11.27 -22.53
C LEU A 536 2.12 12.33 -21.51
N PRO A 537 1.25 12.69 -20.55
CA PRO A 537 1.52 13.74 -19.56
C PRO A 537 2.48 13.26 -18.45
N LEU A 538 3.59 12.61 -18.84
CA LEU A 538 4.59 12.04 -17.95
C LEU A 538 5.90 12.81 -18.03
N VAL A 539 6.46 13.14 -16.87
CA VAL A 539 7.73 13.87 -16.72
C VAL A 539 8.67 13.09 -15.81
N ALA A 540 9.70 12.47 -16.38
CA ALA A 540 10.57 11.55 -15.64
C ALA A 540 12.01 12.06 -15.44
N VAL A 541 12.40 13.16 -16.10
CA VAL A 541 13.75 13.72 -16.03
C VAL A 541 13.79 14.86 -15.02
N ASP A 542 14.71 14.86 -14.04
CA ASP A 542 14.70 15.89 -12.98
C ASP A 542 14.76 17.33 -13.53
N ASP A 543 15.63 17.60 -14.51
CA ASP A 543 15.70 18.92 -15.16
C ASP A 543 14.33 19.37 -15.72
N MET A 544 13.54 18.43 -16.24
CA MET A 544 12.16 18.70 -16.66
C MET A 544 11.20 18.81 -15.47
N ILE A 545 11.35 18.01 -14.42
CA ILE A 545 10.50 18.09 -13.23
C ILE A 545 10.61 19.47 -12.60
N TYR A 546 11.83 20.02 -12.48
CA TYR A 546 12.07 21.34 -11.90
C TYR A 546 11.62 22.48 -12.80
N SER A 547 11.60 22.32 -14.13
CA SER A 547 11.09 23.36 -15.03
C SER A 547 9.58 23.27 -15.20
N ARG A 548 9.02 22.06 -15.34
CA ARG A 548 7.60 21.88 -15.66
C ARG A 548 6.69 21.87 -14.44
N LEU A 549 7.22 21.51 -13.28
CA LEU A 549 6.47 21.40 -12.02
C LEU A 549 5.18 20.58 -12.19
N PRO A 550 5.30 19.26 -12.46
CA PRO A 550 4.13 18.41 -12.66
C PRO A 550 3.18 18.50 -11.46
N ALA A 551 1.89 18.57 -11.74
CA ALA A 551 0.87 18.80 -10.71
C ALA A 551 0.75 17.62 -9.74
N PHE A 552 1.10 16.41 -10.19
CA PHE A 552 1.22 15.20 -9.37
C PHE A 552 2.67 14.71 -9.42
N LEU A 553 3.31 14.48 -8.27
CA LEU A 553 4.68 13.95 -8.21
C LEU A 553 4.73 12.68 -7.39
N ILE A 554 5.26 11.61 -7.98
CA ILE A 554 5.65 10.40 -7.27
C ILE A 554 7.12 10.53 -6.92
N ALA A 555 7.45 10.49 -5.63
CA ALA A 555 8.78 10.71 -5.11
C ALA A 555 9.24 9.61 -4.15
N THR A 556 10.52 9.26 -4.22
CA THR A 556 11.17 8.36 -3.27
C THR A 556 12.06 9.13 -2.28
N VAL A 557 12.26 8.59 -1.08
CA VAL A 557 13.05 9.23 0.00
C VAL A 557 14.49 9.56 -0.43
N ASP A 558 15.08 8.78 -1.35
CA ASP A 558 16.41 9.07 -1.89
C ASP A 558 16.50 10.40 -2.64
N LYS A 559 15.40 10.90 -3.22
CA LYS A 559 15.36 12.23 -3.82
C LYS A 559 15.17 13.34 -2.81
N PHE A 560 14.49 13.09 -1.69
CA PHE A 560 14.40 14.08 -0.61
C PHE A 560 15.76 14.42 -0.03
N ALA A 561 16.70 13.47 -0.02
CA ALA A 561 18.09 13.72 0.32
C ALA A 561 18.79 14.76 -0.57
N SER A 562 18.26 15.03 -1.77
CA SER A 562 18.80 16.05 -2.68
C SER A 562 18.28 17.47 -2.41
N LEU A 563 17.20 17.62 -1.63
CA LEU A 563 16.59 18.94 -1.33
C LEU A 563 17.61 19.98 -0.83
N PRO A 564 18.55 19.66 0.09
CA PRO A 564 19.52 20.63 0.58
C PRO A 564 20.57 21.06 -0.47
N TRP A 565 20.77 20.26 -1.52
CA TRP A 565 21.87 20.42 -2.50
C TRP A 565 21.40 20.93 -3.86
N GLU A 566 20.13 20.76 -4.20
CA GLU A 566 19.55 21.16 -5.49
C GLU A 566 18.51 22.26 -5.28
N GLY A 567 18.95 23.52 -5.35
CA GLY A 567 18.09 24.68 -5.10
C GLY A 567 16.89 24.80 -6.05
N ARG A 568 16.94 24.21 -7.26
CA ARG A 568 15.80 24.22 -8.20
C ARG A 568 14.59 23.44 -7.68
N THR A 569 14.79 22.53 -6.72
CA THR A 569 13.70 21.82 -6.04
C THR A 569 12.75 22.75 -5.30
N GLY A 570 13.21 23.93 -4.86
CA GLY A 570 12.36 24.92 -4.19
C GLY A 570 11.13 25.33 -5.02
N LYS A 571 11.20 25.25 -6.35
CA LYS A 571 10.06 25.53 -7.24
C LYS A 571 8.91 24.52 -7.07
N LEU A 572 9.20 23.28 -6.65
CA LEU A 572 8.18 22.28 -6.31
C LEU A 572 7.36 22.69 -5.07
N PHE A 573 7.87 23.62 -4.25
CA PHE A 573 7.24 24.09 -3.02
C PHE A 573 6.85 25.57 -3.12
N GLY A 574 6.43 25.99 -4.32
CA GLY A 574 5.87 27.31 -4.53
C GLY A 574 6.88 28.43 -4.77
N LYS A 575 8.19 28.16 -4.76
CA LYS A 575 9.24 29.20 -4.85
C LYS A 575 9.61 29.60 -6.30
N ALA A 576 8.77 29.28 -7.29
CA ALA A 576 8.91 29.80 -8.65
C ALA A 576 8.56 31.30 -8.69
N THR A 577 9.20 32.04 -9.61
CA THR A 577 9.02 33.51 -9.72
C THR A 577 8.64 33.97 -11.11
N HIS A 578 8.99 33.21 -12.16
CA HIS A 578 8.69 33.53 -13.54
C HIS A 578 8.14 32.30 -14.27
N VAL A 579 7.44 32.51 -15.36
CA VAL A 579 6.88 31.47 -16.21
C VAL A 579 7.02 31.84 -17.69
N VAL A 580 7.33 30.85 -18.52
CA VAL A 580 7.21 30.93 -19.97
C VAL A 580 6.16 29.90 -20.39
N ASP A 581 5.06 30.38 -20.98
CA ASP A 581 3.97 29.50 -21.39
C ASP A 581 4.46 28.39 -22.33
N GLY A 582 3.99 27.19 -22.07
CA GLY A 582 4.41 25.97 -22.75
C GLY A 582 5.86 25.50 -22.52
N GLN A 583 6.74 26.27 -21.86
CA GLN A 583 8.13 25.86 -21.58
C GLN A 583 8.34 25.46 -20.13
N GLY A 584 8.07 26.35 -19.17
CA GLY A 584 8.34 26.06 -17.76
C GLY A 584 8.28 27.25 -16.82
N TYR A 585 8.50 26.96 -15.54
CA TYR A 585 8.64 27.87 -14.43
C TYR A 585 10.12 28.03 -14.05
N TYR A 586 10.47 29.26 -13.71
CA TYR A 586 11.83 29.69 -13.42
C TYR A 586 11.92 30.42 -12.09
N GLY A 587 13.09 30.34 -11.45
CA GLY A 587 13.36 30.92 -10.14
C GLY A 587 14.85 31.16 -9.90
N PRO A 588 15.21 31.70 -8.72
CA PRO A 588 16.57 32.16 -8.42
C PRO A 588 17.67 31.11 -8.62
N ALA A 589 17.33 29.82 -8.49
CA ALA A 589 18.26 28.71 -8.63
C ALA A 589 18.48 28.24 -10.10
N ASP A 590 17.86 28.89 -11.09
CA ASP A 590 18.01 28.53 -12.51
C ASP A 590 19.16 29.28 -13.22
N GLY A 591 20.04 29.97 -12.47
CA GLY A 591 21.21 30.64 -13.04
C GLY A 591 20.83 31.77 -14.00
N GLU A 592 21.34 31.73 -15.24
CA GLU A 592 21.06 32.75 -16.27
C GLU A 592 19.57 32.81 -16.64
N ASP A 593 18.83 31.70 -16.51
CA ASP A 593 17.40 31.63 -16.80
C ASP A 593 16.53 32.10 -15.61
N ALA A 594 17.10 32.57 -14.50
CA ALA A 594 16.35 32.87 -13.26
C ALA A 594 15.20 33.89 -13.41
N THR A 595 15.29 34.79 -14.39
CA THR A 595 14.28 35.82 -14.69
C THR A 595 13.60 35.62 -16.05
N ARG A 596 13.72 34.41 -16.61
CA ARG A 596 13.18 34.11 -17.93
C ARG A 596 11.66 34.05 -17.91
N GLY A 597 11.02 34.83 -18.79
CA GLY A 597 9.58 34.84 -18.98
C GLY A 597 8.87 35.95 -18.21
N VAL A 598 7.57 35.73 -17.97
CA VAL A 598 6.71 36.69 -17.27
C VAL A 598 6.79 36.42 -15.78
N ARG A 599 6.95 37.48 -14.98
CA ARG A 599 6.94 37.39 -13.52
C ARG A 599 5.56 36.97 -13.02
N LEU A 600 5.51 35.99 -12.12
CA LEU A 600 4.30 35.60 -11.42
C LEU A 600 3.90 36.71 -10.44
N GLY A 601 2.60 37.05 -10.40
CA GLY A 601 2.08 38.09 -9.51
C GLY A 601 2.24 37.77 -8.02
N ASP A 602 2.18 36.48 -7.67
CA ASP A 602 2.41 35.96 -6.33
C ASP A 602 3.17 34.62 -6.41
N ARG A 603 3.65 34.10 -5.28
CA ARG A 603 4.25 32.76 -5.18
C ARG A 603 3.20 31.70 -5.54
N LEU A 604 3.63 30.62 -6.18
CA LEU A 604 2.75 29.47 -6.40
C LEU A 604 2.35 28.83 -5.05
N ASP A 605 1.23 28.13 -5.04
CA ASP A 605 0.82 27.35 -3.88
C ASP A 605 1.78 26.16 -3.65
N PRO A 606 2.24 25.93 -2.40
CA PRO A 606 2.96 24.71 -2.04
C PRO A 606 2.02 23.49 -2.21
N PRO A 607 2.52 22.24 -2.20
CA PRO A 607 1.66 21.06 -2.34
C PRO A 607 0.42 21.10 -1.45
N ASP A 608 -0.76 20.87 -2.03
CA ASP A 608 -2.05 20.86 -1.31
C ASP A 608 -2.31 19.54 -0.58
N LEU A 609 -1.78 18.44 -1.13
CA LEU A 609 -2.02 17.08 -0.66
C LEU A 609 -0.72 16.28 -0.68
N VAL A 610 -0.39 15.71 0.47
CA VAL A 610 0.69 14.74 0.61
C VAL A 610 0.09 13.37 0.86
N ILE A 611 0.42 12.39 0.03
CA ILE A 611 -0.02 11.00 0.17
C ILE A 611 1.18 10.17 0.60
N GLN A 612 1.11 9.60 1.80
CA GLN A 612 2.12 8.66 2.29
C GLN A 612 1.61 7.23 2.14
N ASP A 613 2.26 6.45 1.28
CA ASP A 613 2.01 5.01 1.22
C ASP A 613 2.88 4.27 2.27
N GLU A 614 2.44 3.10 2.71
CA GLU A 614 3.14 2.27 3.69
C GLU A 614 3.47 2.99 5.03
N LEU A 615 2.48 3.65 5.63
CA LEU A 615 2.61 4.37 6.91
C LEU A 615 3.26 3.51 8.03
N HIS A 616 3.05 2.19 8.00
CA HIS A 616 3.63 1.26 8.97
C HIS A 616 5.17 1.25 8.98
N LEU A 617 5.82 1.74 7.92
CA LEU A 617 7.28 1.87 7.83
C LEU A 617 7.81 3.11 8.58
N ILE A 618 6.92 4.01 9.01
CA ILE A 618 7.28 5.21 9.77
C ILE A 618 7.77 4.86 11.18
N SER A 619 7.20 3.85 11.83
CA SER A 619 7.63 3.43 13.16
C SER A 619 8.97 2.67 13.16
N GLY A 620 9.53 2.36 11.98
CA GLY A 620 10.82 1.70 11.81
C GLY A 620 11.98 2.67 11.56
N PRO A 621 13.22 2.17 11.44
CA PRO A 621 14.42 2.99 11.22
C PRO A 621 14.35 3.88 9.97
N LEU A 622 13.67 3.41 8.92
CA LEU A 622 13.45 4.17 7.69
C LEU A 622 12.59 5.42 7.94
N GLY A 623 11.56 5.31 8.77
CA GLY A 623 10.71 6.42 9.16
C GLY A 623 11.44 7.48 9.96
N SER A 624 12.29 7.05 10.91
CA SER A 624 13.13 7.99 11.67
C SER A 624 14.08 8.79 10.79
N MET A 625 14.67 8.18 9.75
CA MET A 625 15.48 8.91 8.77
C MET A 625 14.63 9.82 7.87
N ALA A 626 13.45 9.36 7.44
CA ALA A 626 12.54 10.15 6.63
C ALA A 626 12.04 11.40 7.36
N GLY A 627 11.82 11.31 8.68
CA GLY A 627 11.36 12.42 9.53
C GLY A 627 12.26 13.66 9.48
N LEU A 628 13.57 13.51 9.22
CA LEU A 628 14.46 14.66 9.04
C LEU A 628 14.11 15.47 7.78
N TYR A 629 13.71 14.80 6.70
CA TYR A 629 13.27 15.46 5.48
C TYR A 629 11.87 16.05 5.61
N GLU A 630 11.03 15.48 6.48
CA GLU A 630 9.70 16.01 6.77
C GLU A 630 9.76 17.45 7.30
N ALA A 631 10.66 17.73 8.25
CA ALA A 631 10.85 19.08 8.76
C ALA A 631 11.25 20.08 7.66
N VAL A 632 12.09 19.65 6.71
CA VAL A 632 12.49 20.48 5.57
C VAL A 632 11.32 20.70 4.61
N ILE A 633 10.53 19.66 4.33
CA ILE A 633 9.36 19.78 3.45
C ILE A 633 8.31 20.68 4.10
N ASP A 634 8.06 20.52 5.40
CA ASP A 634 7.13 21.34 6.17
C ASP A 634 7.53 22.83 6.15
N GLU A 635 8.81 23.13 6.39
CA GLU A 635 9.35 24.49 6.28
C GLU A 635 9.22 25.06 4.85
N LEU A 636 9.48 24.25 3.83
CA LEU A 636 9.34 24.68 2.43
C LEU A 636 7.88 24.95 2.05
N CYS A 637 6.95 24.19 2.61
CA CYS A 637 5.50 24.33 2.45
C CYS A 637 4.90 25.45 3.30
N SER A 638 5.53 25.80 4.42
CA SER A 638 5.07 26.85 5.32
C SER A 638 5.16 28.23 4.66
N ARG A 639 4.17 29.07 4.95
CA ARG A 639 4.02 30.43 4.40
C ARG A 639 4.15 31.48 5.48
#